data_AF-A0AA36BH26-F1
#
_entry.id   AF-A0AA36BH26-F1
#
_cell.length_a   1.000
_cell.length_b   1.000
_cell.length_c   1.000
_cell.angle_alpha   90.00
_cell.angle_beta   90.00
_cell.angle_gamma   90.00
#
_symmetry.space_group_name_H-M   'P 1'
#
loop_
_entity.id
_entity.type
_entity.pdbx_description
1 polymer ?
#
loop_
_entity_poly.entity_id
_entity_poly.type
_entity_poly.pdbx_seq_one_letter_code
_entity_poly.pdbx_strand_id
1 'polypeptide(L)'
;MLRYLRRLFLRHLVNYKLLLLCSLVVVGFFYFLNSDSVHGKHQVWDIINTTANKCIVSCPRNQFSFYIKSGEGIKSFPIICFNNKEYVSAKLKNAHRGLNGLFINGKTKAVIGTRYFDTYNEDYSLIRYLKRTLPDETVVIFASHDEMTSNLRQDCRNWLRKYGSNLIDKANFRDNFIMIGQRGLKSGNAIEFLKSNKRNFAGAIEKSGCFDMPMGPIQPVPSVVTEILTGGKILHGESIANCGMENVCPDDSFSVHLYTGKENLDYPKICADERLLMAKGLNHAGRGMNIVVYDPQARKVKYVANFDTYKEDSTDFEIFLEELPTSFIIMVVVWDDAAIKLGQNARQLLNDYGSSMIQNLKFRDVWYFIGQKKIEGFSTFEQISYAKPDSGWPSSLQLFACVPFKMQGTKVRPDPMAYRNDQRREFCTKYEGYVDFCDIGHIDDIIKPVSLVYSNFKGHKIFSTPIVIIPGINHNAVVNTFQTIIMQCGLNPKMVLVCWDEKFQEYSELAELFGFQNRSLTSSTKYTDVMMKAIDMAWNVFPDSDHIIFIEEELLLSPDFLFFMAQSMPILEQDSSLLAISAWNYNGYEATSENSSLLYRVEDFPSLGFMLKKEVYKKYMQGKLDACCNKRIWDGWHIQNISDGEVIIPDVSRVYRQPFLTATNDEDYVKTLFHQPRTTNLEQKVKLFNVNSLGKNEYEMAILKLLRDSEPLTDAFFLECLKNSVTQTRFQFPKQRQYYSVYYAQENAADFTVLTILTKCFGLSIHDKRKPNGLHKGLLRFTHQGYQLSFVGQYSSYFYLKPMSVTVITREALTKPPT
;
A
#
# COMPACT_ATOMS: atom_id res chain seq x y z
N MET A 1 79.36 14.10 48.60
CA MET A 1 78.86 13.80 47.24
C MET A 1 77.67 14.67 46.77
N LEU A 2 77.24 15.71 47.52
CA LEU A 2 76.18 16.66 47.07
C LEU A 2 76.69 18.06 46.62
N ARG A 3 77.98 18.39 46.79
CA ARG A 3 78.55 19.68 46.30
C ARG A 3 79.10 19.63 44.87
N TYR A 4 79.35 18.44 44.31
CA TYR A 4 79.84 18.29 42.93
C TYR A 4 78.68 18.35 41.91
N LEU A 5 77.49 17.85 42.28
CA LEU A 5 76.28 17.90 41.43
C LEU A 5 75.71 19.31 41.24
N ARG A 6 75.97 20.26 42.17
CA ARG A 6 75.48 21.64 42.06
C ARG A 6 76.31 22.50 41.08
N ARG A 7 77.58 22.17 40.84
CA ARG A 7 78.45 22.88 39.85
C ARG A 7 78.23 22.39 38.41
N LEU A 8 77.75 21.17 38.21
CA LEU A 8 77.37 20.64 36.89
C LEU A 8 76.04 21.22 36.39
N PHE A 9 75.07 21.48 37.28
CA PHE A 9 73.78 22.06 36.89
C PHE A 9 73.84 23.56 36.50
N LEU A 10 74.77 24.34 37.07
CA LEU A 10 74.90 25.77 36.76
C LEU A 10 75.68 26.07 35.47
N ARG A 11 76.53 25.15 34.98
CA ARG A 11 77.26 25.30 33.70
C ARG A 11 76.41 25.00 32.46
N HIS A 12 75.37 24.16 32.58
CA HIS A 12 74.48 23.86 31.46
C HIS A 12 73.40 24.91 31.19
N LEU A 13 73.10 25.80 32.16
CA LEU A 13 72.09 26.85 32.02
C LEU A 13 72.56 28.10 31.27
N VAL A 14 73.87 28.36 31.21
CA VAL A 14 74.42 29.56 30.53
C VAL A 14 74.55 29.35 29.01
N ASN A 15 74.89 28.14 28.55
CA ASN A 15 74.98 27.83 27.12
C ASN A 15 73.62 27.73 26.41
N TYR A 16 72.54 27.42 27.14
CA TYR A 16 71.20 27.38 26.55
C TYR A 16 70.63 28.77 26.25
N LYS A 17 70.96 29.80 27.05
CA LYS A 17 70.52 31.18 26.80
C LYS A 17 71.25 31.82 25.60
N LEU A 18 72.52 31.49 25.37
CA LEU A 18 73.28 32.00 24.22
C LEU A 18 72.86 31.33 22.90
N LEU A 19 72.53 30.02 22.93
CA LEU A 19 71.95 29.31 21.78
C LEU A 19 70.52 29.73 21.47
N LEU A 20 69.69 30.07 22.47
CA LEU A 20 68.34 30.62 22.23
C LEU A 20 68.38 32.06 21.67
N LEU A 21 69.31 32.91 22.11
CA LEU A 21 69.43 34.26 21.54
C LEU A 21 69.99 34.24 20.11
N CYS A 22 71.00 33.42 19.81
CA CYS A 22 71.52 33.31 18.44
C CYS A 22 70.51 32.65 17.48
N SER A 23 69.71 31.69 17.95
CA SER A 23 68.63 31.12 17.12
C SER A 23 67.47 32.09 16.93
N LEU A 24 67.12 32.94 17.91
CA LEU A 24 66.11 33.99 17.74
C LEU A 24 66.57 35.14 16.85
N VAL A 25 67.87 35.46 16.81
CA VAL A 25 68.42 36.47 15.89
C VAL A 25 68.57 35.90 14.48
N VAL A 26 68.97 34.64 14.30
CA VAL A 26 69.01 34.01 12.96
C VAL A 26 67.60 33.73 12.44
N VAL A 27 66.66 33.27 13.28
CA VAL A 27 65.25 33.14 12.91
C VAL A 27 64.64 34.51 12.67
N GLY A 28 64.97 35.54 13.45
CA GLY A 28 64.52 36.91 13.24
C GLY A 28 65.09 37.59 11.99
N PHE A 29 66.34 37.29 11.61
CA PHE A 29 66.98 37.77 10.39
C PHE A 29 66.50 37.01 9.15
N PHE A 30 66.20 35.70 9.26
CA PHE A 30 65.47 34.95 8.24
C PHE A 30 63.99 35.34 8.18
N TYR A 31 63.36 35.80 9.27
CA TYR A 31 61.99 36.34 9.25
C TYR A 31 61.96 37.72 8.59
N PHE A 32 62.96 38.57 8.84
CA PHE A 32 63.08 39.89 8.21
C PHE A 32 63.54 39.82 6.75
N LEU A 33 64.36 38.84 6.35
CA LEU A 33 64.75 38.63 4.95
C LEU A 33 63.77 37.74 4.14
N ASN A 34 62.92 36.94 4.79
CA ASN A 34 61.78 36.27 4.13
C ASN A 34 60.47 37.08 4.19
N SER A 35 60.45 38.24 4.85
CA SER A 35 59.29 39.15 4.87
C SER A 35 59.01 39.81 3.51
N ASP A 36 59.91 39.67 2.52
CA ASP A 36 59.72 40.16 1.15
C ASP A 36 59.68 39.04 0.09
N SER A 37 59.34 37.81 0.49
CA SER A 37 58.99 36.75 -0.46
C SER A 37 57.51 36.79 -0.85
N VAL A 38 57.13 37.88 -1.54
CA VAL A 38 55.91 37.96 -2.35
C VAL A 38 56.05 37.01 -3.54
N HIS A 39 55.73 35.74 -3.31
CA HIS A 39 55.28 34.82 -4.37
C HIS A 39 53.86 34.37 -4.06
N GLY A 40 52.97 35.35 -4.02
CA GLY A 40 51.56 35.22 -4.33
C GLY A 40 51.18 36.35 -5.28
N LYS A 41 50.52 36.04 -6.41
CA LYS A 41 50.06 37.02 -7.41
C LYS A 41 49.03 38.03 -6.88
N HIS A 42 48.53 37.84 -5.67
CA HIS A 42 47.57 38.70 -5.00
C HIS A 42 48.24 39.43 -3.84
N GLN A 43 48.12 40.75 -3.82
CA GLN A 43 48.63 41.60 -2.75
C GLN A 43 47.42 42.02 -1.91
N VAL A 44 47.38 41.64 -0.63
CA VAL A 44 46.25 41.97 0.26
C VAL A 44 46.79 42.49 1.57
N TRP A 45 46.29 43.63 2.03
CA TRP A 45 46.74 44.28 3.25
C TRP A 45 45.56 44.73 4.13
N ASP A 46 45.83 44.83 5.43
CA ASP A 46 44.94 45.45 6.40
C ASP A 46 45.01 46.98 6.30
N ILE A 47 43.89 47.65 6.58
CA ILE A 47 43.80 49.11 6.46
C ILE A 47 44.16 49.77 7.78
N ILE A 48 45.31 50.44 7.79
CA ILE A 48 45.82 51.23 8.92
C ILE A 48 45.49 52.70 8.63
N ASN A 49 44.26 53.09 8.98
CA ASN A 49 43.66 54.44 8.96
C ASN A 49 44.58 55.61 8.47
N THR A 50 44.60 55.96 7.17
CA THR A 50 45.34 57.16 6.69
C THR A 50 44.88 57.82 5.37
N THR A 51 43.71 57.54 4.78
CA THR A 51 43.20 58.32 3.61
C THR A 51 41.70 58.64 3.68
N ALA A 52 41.32 59.82 3.17
CA ALA A 52 39.93 60.31 3.16
C ALA A 52 38.99 59.53 2.21
N ASN A 53 39.54 58.88 1.18
CA ASN A 53 38.81 57.97 0.30
C ASN A 53 39.49 56.59 0.27
N LYS A 54 38.86 55.63 0.95
CA LYS A 54 39.40 54.28 1.15
C LYS A 54 39.34 53.39 -0.09
N CYS A 55 38.58 53.76 -1.13
CA CYS A 55 38.55 53.02 -2.39
C CYS A 55 39.83 53.19 -3.24
N ILE A 56 40.65 54.22 -2.97
CA ILE A 56 41.82 54.52 -3.80
C ILE A 56 42.98 53.59 -3.42
N VAL A 57 43.32 52.68 -4.32
CA VAL A 57 44.38 51.68 -4.17
C VAL A 57 45.25 51.70 -5.43
N SER A 58 46.57 51.83 -5.25
CA SER A 58 47.55 51.77 -6.35
C SER A 58 48.01 50.34 -6.57
N CYS A 59 47.88 49.82 -7.79
CA CYS A 59 48.26 48.46 -8.17
C CYS A 59 49.29 48.42 -9.28
N PRO A 60 50.11 47.35 -9.36
CA PRO A 60 50.99 47.09 -10.51
C PRO A 60 50.22 47.04 -11.84
N ARG A 61 50.92 47.26 -12.97
CA ARG A 61 50.32 47.16 -14.30
C ARG A 61 49.69 45.78 -14.51
N ASN A 62 48.48 45.76 -15.08
CA ASN A 62 47.65 44.57 -15.35
C ASN A 62 47.02 43.89 -14.12
N GLN A 63 47.11 44.50 -12.93
CA GLN A 63 46.36 44.07 -11.76
C GLN A 63 45.17 44.99 -11.51
N PHE A 64 44.17 44.45 -10.80
CA PHE A 64 42.93 45.14 -10.48
C PHE A 64 42.88 45.49 -9.00
N SER A 65 42.50 46.73 -8.69
CA SER A 65 42.44 47.20 -7.32
C SER A 65 41.10 46.88 -6.67
N PHE A 66 41.12 46.57 -5.37
CA PHE A 66 39.90 46.40 -4.58
C PHE A 66 40.01 47.03 -3.19
N TYR A 67 38.85 47.41 -2.68
CA TYR A 67 38.62 47.69 -1.27
C TYR A 67 37.31 47.02 -0.89
N ILE A 68 37.31 46.23 0.18
CA ILE A 68 36.10 45.56 0.68
C ILE A 68 36.03 45.76 2.18
N LYS A 69 34.88 46.25 2.63
CA LYS A 69 34.48 46.29 4.03
C LYS A 69 33.19 45.48 4.20
N SER A 70 33.18 44.50 5.10
CA SER A 70 31.95 43.82 5.51
C SER A 70 31.07 44.75 6.36
N GLY A 71 29.82 44.37 6.55
CA GLY A 71 28.97 45.03 7.54
C GLY A 71 29.49 44.88 8.97
N GLU A 72 28.95 45.67 9.88
CA GLU A 72 29.21 45.57 11.33
C GLU A 72 27.91 45.81 12.11
N GLY A 73 27.35 44.73 12.64
CA GLY A 73 25.97 44.74 13.13
C GLY A 73 24.96 45.07 12.03
N ILE A 74 23.80 45.58 12.44
CA ILE A 74 22.64 45.84 11.56
C ILE A 74 22.73 47.22 10.88
N LYS A 75 23.46 48.17 11.46
CA LYS A 75 23.46 49.58 11.01
C LYS A 75 24.64 49.96 10.12
N SER A 76 25.71 49.16 10.10
CA SER A 76 26.89 49.42 9.30
C SER A 76 26.89 48.51 8.08
N PHE A 77 26.60 49.08 6.91
CA PHE A 77 26.52 48.37 5.63
C PHE A 77 27.89 48.12 5.02
N PRO A 78 28.02 47.07 4.19
CA PRO A 78 29.26 46.76 3.50
C PRO A 78 29.61 47.81 2.46
N ILE A 79 30.90 47.89 2.13
CA ILE A 79 31.43 48.71 1.05
C ILE A 79 32.24 47.82 0.11
N ILE A 80 31.96 47.88 -1.18
CA ILE A 80 32.74 47.18 -2.21
C ILE A 80 33.20 48.20 -3.25
N CYS A 81 34.52 48.32 -3.39
CA CYS A 81 35.15 49.10 -4.44
C CYS A 81 35.99 48.19 -5.36
N PHE A 82 36.00 48.53 -6.64
CA PHE A 82 36.79 47.87 -7.66
C PHE A 82 37.36 48.91 -8.61
N ASN A 83 38.66 48.82 -8.93
CA ASN A 83 39.37 49.80 -9.75
C ASN A 83 39.12 51.25 -9.31
N ASN A 84 39.31 51.51 -8.02
CA ASN A 84 39.18 52.82 -7.39
C ASN A 84 37.77 53.45 -7.45
N LYS A 85 36.74 52.67 -7.81
CA LYS A 85 35.35 53.12 -7.86
C LYS A 85 34.49 52.32 -6.87
N GLU A 86 33.65 53.03 -6.11
CA GLU A 86 32.67 52.45 -5.19
C GLU A 86 31.47 51.91 -5.97
N TYR A 87 31.06 50.67 -5.69
CA TYR A 87 29.95 49.99 -6.36
C TYR A 87 28.83 49.56 -5.41
N VAL A 88 29.17 49.20 -4.18
CA VAL A 88 28.19 48.83 -3.14
C VAL A 88 28.47 49.66 -1.92
N SER A 89 27.47 50.37 -1.40
CA SER A 89 27.54 51.06 -0.11
C SER A 89 26.16 51.55 0.36
N ALA A 90 26.08 51.98 1.63
CA ALA A 90 24.92 52.70 2.14
C ALA A 90 24.63 54.00 1.36
N LYS A 91 25.68 54.70 0.86
CA LYS A 91 25.53 55.97 0.12
C LYS A 91 24.81 55.76 -1.21
N LEU A 92 25.12 54.63 -1.87
CA LEU A 92 24.51 54.22 -3.13
C LEU A 92 23.13 53.57 -2.95
N LYS A 93 22.68 53.35 -1.71
CA LYS A 93 21.39 52.74 -1.35
C LYS A 93 21.16 51.36 -2.00
N ASN A 94 22.22 50.59 -2.19
CA ASN A 94 22.19 49.27 -2.82
C ASN A 94 22.84 48.16 -1.99
N ALA A 95 23.12 48.45 -0.71
CA ALA A 95 23.63 47.49 0.26
C ALA A 95 22.50 47.06 1.21
N HIS A 96 22.34 45.76 1.41
CA HIS A 96 21.25 45.17 2.19
C HIS A 96 21.76 44.00 3.05
N ARG A 97 20.89 43.38 3.85
CA ARG A 97 21.21 42.19 4.66
C ARG A 97 21.62 41.00 3.78
N GLY A 98 22.50 40.15 4.29
CA GLY A 98 22.97 38.94 3.62
C GLY A 98 24.26 39.16 2.83
N LEU A 99 24.39 38.49 1.68
CA LEU A 99 25.55 38.58 0.80
C LEU A 99 25.36 39.68 -0.24
N ASN A 100 26.24 40.67 -0.24
CA ASN A 100 26.25 41.75 -1.22
C ASN A 100 27.37 41.49 -2.22
N GLY A 101 27.04 41.50 -3.52
CA GLY A 101 27.91 41.05 -4.60
C GLY A 101 28.15 42.11 -5.67
N LEU A 102 29.39 42.16 -6.17
CA LEU A 102 29.79 42.82 -7.41
C LEU A 102 30.32 41.76 -8.40
N PHE A 103 29.84 41.82 -9.64
CA PHE A 103 30.10 40.81 -10.66
C PHE A 103 30.87 41.40 -11.83
N ILE A 104 31.95 40.75 -12.25
CA ILE A 104 32.86 41.24 -13.28
C ILE A 104 33.10 40.12 -14.30
N ASN A 105 32.98 40.46 -15.58
CA ASN A 105 33.24 39.51 -16.65
C ASN A 105 34.74 39.18 -16.72
N GLY A 106 35.12 37.91 -16.55
CA GLY A 106 36.52 37.50 -16.52
C GLY A 106 37.28 37.71 -17.83
N LYS A 107 36.58 37.77 -18.97
CA LYS A 107 37.18 37.98 -20.29
C LYS A 107 37.29 39.46 -20.64
N THR A 108 36.19 40.19 -20.57
CA THR A 108 36.15 41.62 -20.96
C THR A 108 36.63 42.55 -19.85
N LYS A 109 36.76 42.06 -18.62
CA LYS A 109 37.11 42.83 -17.41
C LYS A 109 36.08 43.92 -17.05
N ALA A 110 34.93 43.94 -17.72
CA ALA A 110 33.86 44.90 -17.49
C ALA A 110 32.99 44.46 -16.30
N VAL A 111 32.51 45.43 -15.52
CA VAL A 111 31.52 45.21 -14.47
C VAL A 111 30.18 44.82 -15.10
N ILE A 112 29.65 43.67 -14.72
CA ILE A 112 28.34 43.15 -15.14
C ILE A 112 27.24 43.87 -14.34
N GLY A 113 27.46 44.06 -13.03
CA GLY A 113 26.50 44.73 -12.15
C GLY A 113 26.73 44.41 -10.68
N THR A 114 25.84 44.93 -9.84
CA THR A 114 25.78 44.64 -8.40
C THR A 114 24.44 44.00 -8.04
N ARG A 115 24.44 43.17 -7.00
CA ARG A 115 23.24 42.51 -6.49
C ARG A 115 23.43 42.15 -5.03
N TYR A 116 22.36 42.12 -4.25
CA TYR A 116 22.38 41.55 -2.92
C TYR A 116 21.50 40.29 -2.87
N PHE A 117 21.79 39.42 -1.92
CA PHE A 117 21.07 38.18 -1.67
C PHE A 117 20.80 38.10 -0.18
N ASP A 118 19.52 38.14 0.19
CA ASP A 118 19.10 38.07 1.58
C ASP A 118 19.12 36.62 2.07
N THR A 119 20.34 36.07 2.20
CA THR A 119 20.60 34.67 2.60
C THR A 119 20.24 34.36 4.05
N TYR A 120 19.77 35.37 4.79
CA TYR A 120 19.06 35.15 6.05
C TYR A 120 17.63 34.63 5.80
N ASN A 121 16.95 35.06 4.75
CA ASN A 121 15.60 34.61 4.40
C ASN A 121 15.62 33.40 3.46
N GLU A 122 16.44 33.42 2.41
CA GLU A 122 16.51 32.38 1.36
C GLU A 122 17.85 32.42 0.60
N ASP A 123 18.32 31.30 0.05
CA ASP A 123 19.55 31.24 -0.78
C ASP A 123 19.30 30.87 -2.25
N TYR A 124 18.04 30.66 -2.62
CA TYR A 124 17.60 30.24 -3.94
C TYR A 124 17.94 31.27 -5.02
N SER A 125 17.77 32.57 -4.72
CA SER A 125 18.14 33.66 -5.63
C SER A 125 19.65 33.68 -5.90
N LEU A 126 20.47 33.40 -4.89
CA LEU A 126 21.92 33.34 -4.99
C LEU A 126 22.37 32.15 -5.84
N ILE A 127 21.93 30.95 -5.47
CA ILE A 127 22.38 29.73 -6.13
C ILE A 127 22.00 29.72 -7.62
N ARG A 128 20.82 30.22 -7.99
CA ARG A 128 20.41 30.34 -9.41
C ARG A 128 21.22 31.36 -10.17
N TYR A 129 21.55 32.47 -9.54
CA TYR A 129 22.40 33.47 -10.16
C TYR A 129 23.79 32.89 -10.44
N LEU A 130 24.38 32.19 -9.45
CA LEU A 130 25.68 31.54 -9.57
C LEU A 130 25.70 30.38 -10.60
N LYS A 131 24.63 29.58 -10.68
CA LYS A 131 24.51 28.40 -11.55
C LYS A 131 24.19 28.78 -13.00
N ARG A 132 23.09 29.53 -13.17
CA ARG A 132 22.43 29.77 -14.47
C ARG A 132 22.81 31.11 -15.09
N THR A 133 22.85 32.17 -14.29
CA THR A 133 22.87 33.54 -14.84
C THR A 133 24.28 34.03 -15.15
N LEU A 134 25.25 33.70 -14.29
CA LEU A 134 26.62 34.17 -14.46
C LEU A 134 27.36 33.41 -15.56
N PRO A 135 27.96 34.10 -16.55
CA PRO A 135 28.82 33.47 -17.55
C PRO A 135 30.04 32.77 -16.93
N ASP A 136 30.66 31.87 -17.69
CA ASP A 136 31.93 31.26 -17.30
C ASP A 136 33.04 32.30 -17.10
N GLU A 137 34.01 31.96 -16.25
CA GLU A 137 35.13 32.82 -15.84
C GLU A 137 34.72 34.12 -15.11
N THR A 138 33.44 34.33 -14.76
CA THR A 138 33.00 35.52 -14.01
C THR A 138 33.71 35.63 -12.66
N VAL A 139 34.23 36.81 -12.35
CA VAL A 139 34.77 37.17 -11.02
C VAL A 139 33.63 37.71 -10.15
N VAL A 140 33.57 37.24 -8.90
CA VAL A 140 32.60 37.65 -7.89
C VAL A 140 33.34 38.30 -6.73
N ILE A 141 32.83 39.44 -6.27
CA ILE A 141 33.29 40.10 -5.04
C ILE A 141 32.10 40.15 -4.09
N PHE A 142 32.18 39.43 -2.98
CA PHE A 142 31.15 39.34 -1.95
C PHE A 142 31.58 39.98 -0.63
N ALA A 143 30.62 40.65 0.02
CA ALA A 143 30.73 41.13 1.39
C ALA A 143 29.44 40.85 2.17
N SER A 144 29.56 40.27 3.35
CA SER A 144 28.43 39.99 4.24
C SER A 144 27.91 41.25 4.94
N HIS A 145 26.63 41.27 5.30
CA HIS A 145 26.01 42.26 6.16
C HIS A 145 25.00 41.61 7.09
N ASP A 146 25.06 41.96 8.39
CA ASP A 146 24.22 41.40 9.45
C ASP A 146 24.32 39.87 9.52
N GLU A 147 23.39 39.13 8.90
CA GLU A 147 23.33 37.68 8.92
C GLU A 147 23.29 37.16 7.48
N MET A 148 24.18 36.21 7.15
CA MET A 148 24.24 35.61 5.80
C MET A 148 24.14 34.09 5.77
N THR A 149 24.14 33.41 6.93
CA THR A 149 24.35 31.96 7.02
C THR A 149 23.09 31.18 7.38
N SER A 150 22.06 31.83 7.94
CA SER A 150 20.87 31.18 8.50
C SER A 150 20.14 30.29 7.51
N ASN A 151 19.99 30.71 6.25
CA ASN A 151 19.35 29.92 5.20
C ASN A 151 20.31 29.57 4.04
N LEU A 152 21.63 29.73 4.24
CA LEU A 152 22.63 29.37 3.22
C LEU A 152 22.91 27.86 3.24
N ARG A 153 22.25 27.12 2.34
CA ARG A 153 22.34 25.66 2.24
C ARG A 153 23.71 25.20 1.73
N GLN A 154 23.98 23.92 1.98
CA GLN A 154 25.24 23.30 1.61
C GLN A 154 25.49 23.39 0.09
N ASP A 155 24.49 23.26 -0.76
CA ASP A 155 24.70 23.36 -2.22
C ASP A 155 25.13 24.76 -2.65
N CYS A 156 24.63 25.80 -1.98
CA CYS A 156 25.12 27.14 -2.24
C CYS A 156 26.59 27.32 -1.83
N ARG A 157 26.99 26.74 -0.69
CA ARG A 157 28.40 26.71 -0.27
C ARG A 157 29.26 25.91 -1.25
N ASN A 158 28.78 24.76 -1.71
CA ASN A 158 29.42 23.93 -2.73
C ASN A 158 29.66 24.73 -4.02
N TRP A 159 28.70 25.59 -4.40
CA TRP A 159 28.86 26.48 -5.55
C TRP A 159 29.84 27.61 -5.29
N LEU A 160 29.84 28.24 -4.12
CA LEU A 160 30.87 29.22 -3.77
C LEU A 160 32.28 28.59 -3.76
N ARG A 161 32.42 27.29 -3.45
CA ARG A 161 33.69 26.55 -3.62
C ARG A 161 34.13 26.42 -5.08
N LYS A 162 33.18 26.31 -6.02
CA LYS A 162 33.46 26.37 -7.47
C LYS A 162 33.90 27.77 -7.93
N TYR A 163 33.80 28.78 -7.07
CA TYR A 163 34.39 30.11 -7.26
C TYR A 163 35.72 30.27 -6.49
N GLY A 164 36.25 29.21 -5.88
CA GLY A 164 37.51 29.18 -5.17
C GLY A 164 37.42 29.34 -3.65
N SER A 165 36.23 29.51 -3.07
CA SER A 165 36.07 29.60 -1.61
C SER A 165 36.41 28.28 -0.92
N ASN A 166 36.86 28.38 0.33
CA ASN A 166 37.09 27.31 1.29
C ASN A 166 36.63 27.74 2.71
N LEU A 167 36.70 29.03 3.04
CA LEU A 167 36.25 29.55 4.34
C LEU A 167 34.73 29.65 4.46
N ILE A 168 33.96 29.63 3.36
CA ILE A 168 32.50 29.69 3.44
C ILE A 168 31.90 28.53 4.24
N ASP A 169 32.49 27.33 4.20
CA ASP A 169 32.02 26.18 4.96
C ASP A 169 32.23 26.34 6.48
N LYS A 170 33.10 27.29 6.89
CA LYS A 170 33.37 27.59 8.30
C LYS A 170 32.55 28.76 8.85
N ALA A 171 31.79 29.45 7.99
CA ALA A 171 31.03 30.63 8.37
C ALA A 171 29.79 30.26 9.20
N ASN A 172 29.69 30.86 10.40
CA ASN A 172 28.58 30.67 11.35
C ASN A 172 27.67 31.89 11.43
N PHE A 173 26.59 31.75 12.20
CA PHE A 173 25.60 32.79 12.45
C PHE A 173 26.27 34.12 12.85
N ARG A 174 26.00 35.20 12.10
CA ARG A 174 26.56 36.55 12.32
C ARG A 174 28.08 36.65 12.30
N ASP A 175 28.76 35.69 11.69
CA ASP A 175 30.14 35.88 11.27
C ASP A 175 30.20 36.86 10.09
N ASN A 176 31.30 37.60 10.01
CA ASN A 176 31.56 38.44 8.85
C ASN A 176 32.43 37.69 7.85
N PHE A 177 32.09 37.80 6.58
CA PHE A 177 32.75 37.12 5.48
C PHE A 177 32.90 38.07 4.30
N ILE A 178 34.09 38.05 3.69
CA ILE A 178 34.34 38.69 2.40
C ILE A 178 35.05 37.69 1.49
N MET A 179 34.81 37.80 0.20
CA MET A 179 35.42 36.93 -0.80
C MET A 179 35.60 37.65 -2.13
N ILE A 180 36.73 37.42 -2.78
CA ILE A 180 36.94 37.61 -4.21
C ILE A 180 37.25 36.24 -4.79
N GLY A 181 36.42 35.78 -5.71
CA GLY A 181 36.62 34.48 -6.36
C GLY A 181 36.23 34.54 -7.83
N GLN A 182 36.48 33.45 -8.55
CA GLN A 182 36.22 33.37 -9.99
C GLN A 182 35.61 32.02 -10.36
N ARG A 183 34.57 32.00 -11.19
CA ARG A 183 33.90 30.76 -11.62
C ARG A 183 34.90 29.80 -12.26
N GLY A 184 35.02 28.59 -11.71
CA GLY A 184 35.98 27.57 -12.13
C GLY A 184 37.33 27.63 -11.40
N LEU A 185 37.53 28.57 -10.49
CA LEU A 185 38.73 28.65 -9.67
C LEU A 185 38.77 27.49 -8.66
N LYS A 186 39.93 26.82 -8.54
CA LYS A 186 40.13 25.74 -7.58
C LYS A 186 39.87 26.23 -6.14
N SER A 187 39.11 25.44 -5.38
CA SER A 187 38.82 25.72 -3.96
C SER A 187 40.11 26.00 -3.16
N GLY A 188 40.07 27.04 -2.34
CA GLY A 188 41.19 27.53 -1.53
C GLY A 188 42.03 28.63 -2.18
N ASN A 189 41.76 28.99 -3.45
CA ASN A 189 42.49 30.05 -4.16
C ASN A 189 41.75 31.39 -4.21
N ALA A 190 40.53 31.48 -3.66
CA ALA A 190 39.85 32.77 -3.51
C ALA A 190 40.56 33.66 -2.48
N ILE A 191 40.47 34.98 -2.67
CA ILE A 191 40.86 35.94 -1.64
C ILE A 191 39.67 36.05 -0.69
N GLU A 192 39.73 35.38 0.45
CA GLU A 192 38.62 35.32 1.39
C GLU A 192 39.07 35.50 2.83
N PHE A 193 38.21 36.11 3.63
CA PHE A 193 38.43 36.31 5.05
C PHE A 193 37.13 36.05 5.79
N LEU A 194 37.26 35.35 6.91
CA LEU A 194 36.16 35.06 7.82
C LEU A 194 36.55 35.55 9.21
N LYS A 195 35.63 36.25 9.87
CA LYS A 195 35.82 36.76 11.23
C LYS A 195 34.64 36.30 12.07
N SER A 196 34.95 35.46 13.06
CA SER A 196 33.92 34.88 13.91
C SER A 196 33.36 35.88 14.91
N ASN A 197 32.07 35.73 15.21
CA ASN A 197 31.44 36.50 16.27
C ASN A 197 32.06 36.12 17.64
N LYS A 198 32.20 37.12 18.53
CA LYS A 198 32.62 36.92 19.93
C LYS A 198 31.67 37.57 20.95
N ARG A 199 30.90 38.57 20.52
CA ARG A 199 29.99 39.39 21.33
C ARG A 199 28.78 39.82 20.48
N ASN A 200 27.89 38.90 20.17
CA ASN A 200 26.67 39.05 19.34
C ASN A 200 26.85 39.32 17.83
N PHE A 201 27.84 40.10 17.42
CA PHE A 201 28.20 40.31 16.01
C PHE A 201 29.72 40.20 15.84
N ALA A 202 30.18 39.70 14.71
CA ALA A 202 31.57 39.85 14.32
C ALA A 202 31.87 41.33 14.04
N GLY A 203 33.06 41.80 14.45
CA GLY A 203 33.54 43.11 14.01
C GLY A 203 33.76 43.13 12.49
N ALA A 204 33.79 44.32 11.89
CA ALA A 204 34.00 44.43 10.44
C ALA A 204 35.30 43.73 10.00
N ILE A 205 35.27 43.17 8.79
CA ILE A 205 36.47 42.84 8.01
C ILE A 205 36.68 43.98 7.03
N GLU A 206 37.88 44.52 6.98
CA GLU A 206 38.24 45.62 6.10
C GLU A 206 39.59 45.30 5.46
N LYS A 207 39.59 45.10 4.13
CA LYS A 207 40.76 44.69 3.36
C LYS A 207 40.85 45.49 2.06
N SER A 208 42.06 45.77 1.63
CA SER A 208 42.35 46.34 0.32
C SER A 208 43.51 45.61 -0.33
N GLY A 209 43.56 45.64 -1.65
CA GLY A 209 44.54 44.83 -2.37
C GLY A 209 44.53 44.99 -3.87
N CYS A 210 45.39 44.18 -4.50
CA CYS A 210 45.51 44.00 -5.93
C CYS A 210 45.39 42.51 -6.27
N PHE A 211 44.71 42.18 -7.36
CA PHE A 211 44.61 40.81 -7.85
C PHE A 211 44.62 40.71 -9.38
N ASP A 212 44.97 39.54 -9.89
CA ASP A 212 45.03 39.25 -11.32
C ASP A 212 43.67 38.72 -11.84
N MET A 213 43.40 38.91 -13.13
CA MET A 213 42.31 38.19 -13.81
C MET A 213 42.85 37.51 -15.07
N PRO A 214 42.81 36.17 -15.19
CA PRO A 214 42.22 35.23 -14.23
C PRO A 214 43.01 35.15 -12.92
N MET A 215 42.31 34.91 -11.81
CA MET A 215 42.85 34.82 -10.44
C MET A 215 43.74 33.58 -10.23
N GLY A 216 43.67 32.63 -11.16
CA GLY A 216 44.41 31.37 -11.13
C GLY A 216 43.96 30.46 -12.27
N PRO A 217 44.39 29.20 -12.30
CA PRO A 217 43.91 28.22 -13.27
C PRO A 217 42.39 28.03 -13.14
N ILE A 218 41.67 28.20 -14.26
CA ILE A 218 40.21 28.07 -14.32
C ILE A 218 39.85 26.71 -14.93
N GLN A 219 38.99 25.98 -14.23
CA GLN A 219 38.43 24.70 -14.66
C GLN A 219 37.02 24.88 -15.23
N PRO A 220 36.62 24.09 -16.25
CA PRO A 220 35.23 24.05 -16.69
C PRO A 220 34.32 23.68 -15.53
N VAL A 221 33.20 24.41 -15.37
CA VAL A 221 32.19 24.08 -14.38
C VAL A 221 31.02 23.42 -15.11
N PRO A 222 30.96 22.07 -15.17
CA PRO A 222 29.89 21.38 -15.88
C PRO A 222 28.53 21.71 -15.27
N SER A 223 27.55 21.96 -16.16
CA SER A 223 26.15 22.13 -15.82
C SER A 223 25.38 20.91 -16.29
N VAL A 224 24.90 20.10 -15.35
CA VAL A 224 24.11 18.89 -15.60
C VAL A 224 22.92 19.21 -16.51
N VAL A 225 22.24 20.32 -16.25
CA VAL A 225 21.08 20.76 -17.05
C VAL A 225 21.48 21.09 -18.49
N THR A 226 22.61 21.76 -18.69
CA THR A 226 23.08 22.11 -20.05
C THR A 226 23.45 20.86 -20.84
N GLU A 227 24.08 19.88 -20.20
CA GLU A 227 24.44 18.60 -20.81
C GLU A 227 23.19 17.81 -21.25
N ILE A 228 22.13 17.80 -20.43
CA ILE A 228 20.86 17.16 -20.78
C ILE A 228 20.21 17.90 -21.97
N LEU A 229 20.06 19.22 -21.89
CA LEU A 229 19.32 20.02 -22.88
C LEU A 229 20.02 20.11 -24.25
N THR A 230 21.35 20.03 -24.29
CA THR A 230 22.14 20.03 -25.54
C THR A 230 22.15 18.69 -26.27
N GLY A 231 21.45 17.67 -25.75
CA GLY A 231 21.20 16.42 -26.43
C GLY A 231 22.15 15.29 -26.04
N GLY A 232 22.43 15.14 -24.74
CA GLY A 232 23.13 13.97 -24.20
C GLY A 232 22.63 12.66 -24.82
N LYS A 233 23.53 11.71 -25.07
CA LYS A 233 23.22 10.47 -25.80
C LYS A 233 22.17 9.64 -25.05
N ILE A 234 20.96 9.57 -25.59
CA ILE A 234 19.89 8.71 -25.08
C ILE A 234 20.22 7.26 -25.46
N LEU A 235 20.36 6.39 -24.48
CA LEU A 235 20.50 4.95 -24.72
C LEU A 235 19.11 4.35 -24.88
N HIS A 236 18.90 3.62 -25.97
CA HIS A 236 17.65 2.88 -26.19
C HIS A 236 17.85 1.44 -25.72
N GLY A 237 17.01 0.98 -24.80
CA GLY A 237 16.96 -0.42 -24.38
C GLY A 237 16.21 -1.30 -25.39
N GLU A 238 15.71 -2.42 -24.88
CA GLU A 238 14.90 -3.37 -25.64
C GLU A 238 13.68 -2.69 -26.30
N SER A 239 13.33 -3.17 -27.49
CA SER A 239 12.08 -2.80 -28.15
C SER A 239 10.97 -3.66 -27.57
N ILE A 240 10.08 -3.04 -26.80
CA ILE A 240 8.96 -3.72 -26.15
C ILE A 240 7.71 -3.31 -26.89
N ALA A 241 7.16 -4.21 -27.71
CA ALA A 241 5.94 -3.95 -28.50
C ALA A 241 4.84 -3.36 -27.60
N ASN A 242 4.31 -2.21 -28.00
CA ASN A 242 3.28 -1.48 -27.27
C ASN A 242 3.58 -1.28 -25.76
N CYS A 243 4.87 -1.20 -25.39
CA CYS A 243 5.34 -1.17 -24.01
C CYS A 243 4.78 -2.28 -23.09
N GLY A 244 4.41 -3.43 -23.66
CA GLY A 244 3.89 -4.60 -22.94
C GLY A 244 2.37 -4.60 -22.74
N MET A 245 1.64 -3.66 -23.34
CA MET A 245 0.18 -3.63 -23.30
C MET A 245 -0.44 -4.56 -24.35
N GLU A 246 -1.56 -5.19 -23.99
CA GLU A 246 -2.31 -6.10 -24.89
C GLU A 246 -2.94 -5.37 -26.08
N ASN A 247 -3.46 -4.15 -25.87
CA ASN A 247 -4.20 -3.38 -26.88
C ASN A 247 -3.38 -2.21 -27.42
N VAL A 248 -3.27 -2.10 -28.74
CA VAL A 248 -2.53 -1.03 -29.44
C VAL A 248 -3.18 0.33 -29.19
N CYS A 249 -2.36 1.36 -29.01
CA CYS A 249 -2.84 2.72 -28.80
C CYS A 249 -3.45 3.34 -30.07
N PRO A 250 -4.50 4.18 -29.92
CA PRO A 250 -5.02 5.01 -31.00
C PRO A 250 -3.96 5.94 -31.62
N ASP A 251 -4.15 6.33 -32.89
CA ASP A 251 -3.21 7.14 -33.69
C ASP A 251 -2.87 8.53 -33.10
N ASP A 252 -3.69 9.04 -32.18
CA ASP A 252 -3.50 10.32 -31.49
C ASP A 252 -2.82 10.18 -30.11
N SER A 253 -2.30 8.99 -29.81
CA SER A 253 -1.66 8.65 -28.55
C SER A 253 -0.45 7.73 -28.74
N PHE A 254 0.34 7.55 -27.69
CA PHE A 254 1.49 6.64 -27.68
C PHE A 254 1.51 5.76 -26.43
N SER A 255 2.10 4.58 -26.56
CA SER A 255 2.18 3.58 -25.49
C SER A 255 3.16 3.99 -24.41
N VAL A 256 2.76 3.90 -23.14
CA VAL A 256 3.63 4.15 -21.98
C VAL A 256 3.47 3.05 -20.94
N HIS A 257 4.60 2.62 -20.39
CA HIS A 257 4.65 1.81 -19.17
C HIS A 257 5.58 2.46 -18.15
N LEU A 258 5.05 2.78 -16.96
CA LEU A 258 5.81 3.26 -15.82
C LEU A 258 5.79 2.21 -14.71
N TYR A 259 6.95 1.94 -14.12
CA TYR A 259 7.11 1.05 -12.97
C TYR A 259 8.04 1.68 -11.95
N THR A 260 7.56 1.84 -10.71
CA THR A 260 8.34 2.51 -9.65
C THR A 260 9.41 1.64 -9.03
N GLY A 261 9.55 0.36 -9.38
CA GLY A 261 10.45 -0.55 -8.69
C GLY A 261 9.88 -1.10 -7.38
N LYS A 262 10.53 -2.13 -6.85
CA LYS A 262 10.21 -2.78 -5.56
C LYS A 262 11.49 -2.88 -4.72
N GLU A 263 11.41 -2.45 -3.48
CA GLU A 263 12.55 -2.50 -2.56
C GLU A 263 13.81 -1.79 -3.13
N ASN A 264 15.01 -2.17 -2.67
CA ASN A 264 16.29 -1.54 -3.05
C ASN A 264 17.01 -2.20 -4.23
N LEU A 265 16.52 -3.33 -4.73
CA LEU A 265 17.19 -4.10 -5.80
C LEU A 265 16.45 -4.07 -7.15
N ASP A 266 15.16 -3.74 -7.15
CA ASP A 266 14.36 -3.66 -8.36
C ASP A 266 14.16 -2.20 -8.77
N TYR A 267 14.88 -1.81 -9.82
CA TYR A 267 15.03 -0.44 -10.30
C TYR A 267 13.77 0.04 -11.05
N PRO A 268 13.55 1.35 -11.15
CA PRO A 268 12.40 1.88 -11.87
C PRO A 268 12.53 1.60 -13.37
N LYS A 269 11.40 1.42 -14.03
CA LYS A 269 11.35 1.22 -15.49
C LYS A 269 10.43 2.24 -16.13
N ILE A 270 10.88 2.84 -17.22
CA ILE A 270 10.07 3.72 -18.06
C ILE A 270 10.21 3.24 -19.50
N CYS A 271 9.11 2.76 -20.07
CA CYS A 271 8.98 2.51 -21.50
C CYS A 271 8.03 3.55 -22.09
N ALA A 272 8.42 4.13 -23.22
CA ALA A 272 7.56 5.01 -24.00
C ALA A 272 7.80 4.76 -25.49
N ASP A 273 6.71 4.72 -26.24
CA ASP A 273 6.74 4.56 -27.71
C ASP A 273 7.55 3.32 -28.11
N GLU A 274 7.17 2.18 -27.52
CA GLU A 274 7.76 0.85 -27.71
C GLU A 274 9.25 0.70 -27.34
N ARG A 275 9.83 1.67 -26.65
CA ARG A 275 11.23 1.65 -26.25
C ARG A 275 11.38 1.75 -24.74
N LEU A 276 12.15 0.83 -24.17
CA LEU A 276 12.63 0.94 -22.80
C LEU A 276 13.70 2.03 -22.71
N LEU A 277 13.48 3.02 -21.84
CA LEU A 277 14.31 4.24 -21.75
C LEU A 277 14.96 4.39 -20.38
N MET A 278 14.34 3.91 -19.31
CA MET A 278 14.94 3.89 -17.98
C MET A 278 14.82 2.47 -17.43
N ALA A 279 15.92 1.93 -16.92
CA ALA A 279 16.02 0.61 -16.27
C ALA A 279 17.39 0.48 -15.58
N LYS A 280 17.61 -0.58 -14.80
CA LYS A 280 18.91 -0.86 -14.19
C LYS A 280 20.04 -0.83 -15.25
N GLY A 281 20.99 0.08 -15.10
CA GLY A 281 22.12 0.24 -16.04
C GLY A 281 21.78 1.01 -17.33
N LEU A 282 20.56 1.55 -17.46
CA LEU A 282 20.11 2.31 -18.63
C LEU A 282 19.79 3.75 -18.23
N ASN A 283 20.40 4.72 -18.93
CA ASN A 283 20.20 6.17 -18.75
C ASN A 283 20.24 6.65 -17.28
N HIS A 284 21.11 6.04 -16.47
CA HIS A 284 21.30 6.36 -15.05
C HIS A 284 20.04 6.26 -14.19
N ALA A 285 19.10 5.37 -14.53
CA ALA A 285 17.94 5.12 -13.67
C ALA A 285 18.39 4.70 -12.25
N GLY A 286 17.82 5.33 -11.23
CA GLY A 286 18.27 5.18 -9.84
C GLY A 286 17.47 6.02 -8.86
N ARG A 287 18.06 6.30 -7.68
CA ARG A 287 17.39 7.03 -6.60
C ARG A 287 16.97 8.43 -7.06
N GLY A 288 15.81 8.90 -6.58
CA GLY A 288 15.31 10.24 -6.87
C GLY A 288 14.30 10.28 -8.01
N MET A 289 14.27 11.40 -8.73
CA MET A 289 13.35 11.67 -9.84
C MET A 289 13.93 11.13 -11.15
N ASN A 290 13.36 10.05 -11.68
CA ASN A 290 13.70 9.51 -12.99
C ASN A 290 12.74 10.07 -14.03
N ILE A 291 13.25 10.68 -15.09
CA ILE A 291 12.45 11.50 -16.02
C ILE A 291 12.71 11.13 -17.47
N VAL A 292 11.64 11.00 -18.23
CA VAL A 292 11.63 10.92 -19.69
C VAL A 292 10.79 12.08 -20.23
N VAL A 293 11.32 12.81 -21.21
CA VAL A 293 10.63 13.92 -21.87
C VAL A 293 10.33 13.54 -23.31
N TYR A 294 9.05 13.62 -23.70
CA TYR A 294 8.56 13.29 -25.03
C TYR A 294 8.13 14.55 -25.78
N ASP A 295 8.54 14.65 -27.04
CA ASP A 295 8.12 15.69 -27.97
C ASP A 295 6.94 15.17 -28.81
N PRO A 296 5.69 15.61 -28.53
CA PRO A 296 4.52 15.12 -29.25
C PRO A 296 4.45 15.59 -30.71
N GLN A 297 5.14 16.68 -31.08
CA GLN A 297 5.18 17.15 -32.46
C GLN A 297 6.15 16.30 -33.29
N ALA A 298 7.31 16.01 -32.72
CA ALA A 298 8.32 15.17 -33.37
C ALA A 298 8.08 13.66 -33.20
N ARG A 299 7.10 13.26 -32.38
CA ARG A 299 6.77 11.87 -32.01
C ARG A 299 8.01 11.07 -31.60
N LYS A 300 8.78 11.63 -30.67
CA LYS A 300 9.98 10.98 -30.15
C LYS A 300 10.36 11.47 -28.77
N VAL A 301 11.10 10.62 -28.07
CA VAL A 301 11.76 10.98 -26.82
C VAL A 301 12.87 11.99 -27.10
N LYS A 302 12.87 13.08 -26.34
CA LYS A 302 13.81 14.19 -26.50
C LYS A 302 14.88 14.22 -25.43
N TYR A 303 14.53 13.92 -24.17
CA TYR A 303 15.46 13.93 -23.04
C TYR A 303 15.18 12.79 -22.06
N VAL A 304 16.23 12.33 -21.40
CA VAL A 304 16.17 11.41 -20.26
C VAL A 304 17.08 11.95 -19.16
N ALA A 305 16.66 11.85 -17.90
CA ALA A 305 17.44 12.37 -16.78
C ALA A 305 17.10 11.62 -15.48
N ASN A 306 18.05 11.62 -14.54
CA ASN A 306 17.84 11.24 -13.14
C ASN A 306 18.33 12.40 -12.25
N PHE A 307 17.51 12.80 -11.29
CA PHE A 307 17.86 13.81 -10.28
C PHE A 307 17.73 13.19 -8.88
N ASP A 308 18.87 12.95 -8.21
CA ASP A 308 18.93 12.40 -6.85
C ASP A 308 18.57 13.47 -5.81
N THR A 309 17.30 13.84 -5.73
CA THR A 309 16.76 14.84 -4.78
C THR A 309 16.68 14.34 -3.33
N TYR A 310 17.27 13.18 -3.03
CA TYR A 310 17.60 12.78 -1.68
C TYR A 310 19.00 13.30 -1.30
N LYS A 311 19.97 13.19 -2.21
CA LYS A 311 21.36 13.58 -1.98
C LYS A 311 21.63 15.05 -2.26
N GLU A 312 21.04 15.62 -3.30
CA GLU A 312 21.29 16.99 -3.81
C GLU A 312 20.02 17.84 -3.75
N ASP A 313 20.15 19.17 -3.63
CA ASP A 313 18.98 20.05 -3.67
C ASP A 313 18.33 20.06 -5.07
N SER A 314 17.02 20.23 -5.12
CA SER A 314 16.22 20.21 -6.36
C SER A 314 16.50 21.33 -7.38
N THR A 315 17.54 22.16 -7.19
CA THR A 315 17.78 23.35 -8.03
C THR A 315 18.01 22.99 -9.51
N ASP A 316 18.78 21.94 -9.80
CA ASP A 316 19.03 21.53 -11.20
C ASP A 316 17.77 20.93 -11.84
N PHE A 317 16.97 20.20 -11.06
CA PHE A 317 15.68 19.68 -11.49
C PHE A 317 14.69 20.82 -11.81
N GLU A 318 14.63 21.85 -10.97
CA GLU A 318 13.79 23.03 -11.19
C GLU A 318 14.19 23.79 -12.45
N ILE A 319 15.48 24.08 -12.64
CA ILE A 319 15.97 24.75 -13.85
C ILE A 319 15.64 23.91 -15.08
N PHE A 320 15.82 22.58 -15.02
CA PHE A 320 15.46 21.69 -16.12
C PHE A 320 13.98 21.81 -16.50
N LEU A 321 13.05 21.73 -15.54
CA LEU A 321 11.61 21.89 -15.80
C LEU A 321 11.24 23.28 -16.33
N GLU A 322 11.96 24.33 -15.91
CA GLU A 322 11.75 25.71 -16.37
C GLU A 322 12.11 25.88 -17.86
N GLU A 323 13.18 25.23 -18.33
CA GLU A 323 13.69 25.34 -19.71
C GLU A 323 12.90 24.49 -20.73
N LEU A 324 12.11 23.51 -20.29
CA LEU A 324 11.32 22.69 -21.21
C LEU A 324 10.19 23.49 -21.91
N PRO A 325 10.00 23.30 -23.23
CA PRO A 325 8.86 23.83 -23.97
C PRO A 325 7.52 23.38 -23.40
N THR A 326 6.50 24.22 -23.51
CA THR A 326 5.15 23.91 -22.98
C THR A 326 4.45 22.76 -23.70
N SER A 327 4.85 22.47 -24.94
CA SER A 327 4.31 21.34 -25.70
C SER A 327 4.80 19.99 -25.23
N PHE A 328 5.91 19.91 -24.49
CA PHE A 328 6.51 18.62 -24.13
C PHE A 328 5.77 17.93 -23.00
N ILE A 329 5.73 16.60 -23.08
CA ILE A 329 5.15 15.73 -22.06
C ILE A 329 6.29 15.16 -21.22
N ILE A 330 6.17 15.23 -19.90
CA ILE A 330 7.14 14.62 -18.97
C ILE A 330 6.53 13.37 -18.36
N MET A 331 7.36 12.35 -18.17
CA MET A 331 7.05 11.13 -17.41
C MET A 331 8.06 11.04 -16.28
N VAL A 332 7.59 11.02 -15.04
CA VAL A 332 8.40 11.03 -13.82
C VAL A 332 8.11 9.77 -13.01
N VAL A 333 9.16 9.12 -12.52
CA VAL A 333 9.08 7.97 -11.63
C VAL A 333 10.07 8.15 -10.47
N VAL A 334 9.56 8.06 -9.24
CA VAL A 334 10.37 8.08 -8.01
C VAL A 334 10.77 6.67 -7.62
N TRP A 335 12.05 6.49 -7.29
CA TRP A 335 12.58 5.26 -6.71
C TRP A 335 13.50 5.57 -5.53
N ASP A 336 13.46 4.71 -4.50
CA ASP A 336 14.11 4.87 -3.19
C ASP A 336 13.66 6.09 -2.39
N ASP A 337 14.11 7.29 -2.76
CA ASP A 337 13.61 8.53 -2.17
C ASP A 337 13.87 9.70 -3.11
N ALA A 338 12.89 10.60 -3.21
CA ALA A 338 13.04 11.87 -3.91
C ALA A 338 12.56 13.07 -3.08
N ALA A 339 12.11 12.88 -1.84
CA ALA A 339 11.38 13.88 -1.08
C ALA A 339 12.26 14.74 -0.17
N ILE A 340 13.37 14.20 0.33
CA ILE A 340 14.16 14.82 1.43
C ILE A 340 14.68 16.22 1.08
N LYS A 341 15.21 16.43 -0.13
CA LYS A 341 15.71 17.74 -0.60
C LYS A 341 14.91 18.31 -1.78
N LEU A 342 13.65 17.90 -1.89
CA LEU A 342 12.73 18.46 -2.88
C LEU A 342 12.15 19.78 -2.38
N GLY A 343 12.66 20.88 -2.92
CA GLY A 343 12.24 22.24 -2.57
C GLY A 343 10.80 22.55 -2.95
N GLN A 344 10.19 23.52 -2.26
CA GLN A 344 8.80 23.95 -2.53
C GLN A 344 8.61 24.44 -3.97
N ASN A 345 9.60 25.12 -4.54
CA ASN A 345 9.52 25.57 -5.93
C ASN A 345 9.46 24.38 -6.92
N ALA A 346 10.20 23.30 -6.69
CA ALA A 346 10.10 22.08 -7.50
C ALA A 346 8.68 21.48 -7.43
N ARG A 347 8.09 21.46 -6.24
CA ARG A 347 6.70 20.98 -6.06
C ARG A 347 5.69 21.89 -6.77
N GLN A 348 5.89 23.20 -6.72
CA GLN A 348 5.05 24.16 -7.46
C GLN A 348 5.20 23.99 -8.97
N LEU A 349 6.42 23.82 -9.48
CA LEU A 349 6.64 23.55 -10.90
C LEU A 349 5.92 22.27 -11.31
N LEU A 350 6.04 21.17 -10.57
CA LEU A 350 5.31 19.93 -10.88
C LEU A 350 3.78 20.11 -10.81
N ASN A 351 3.29 20.94 -9.90
CA ASN A 351 1.88 21.33 -9.87
C ASN A 351 1.47 22.10 -11.14
N ASP A 352 2.31 23.01 -11.65
CA ASP A 352 2.09 23.71 -12.93
C ASP A 352 2.13 22.76 -14.15
N TYR A 353 2.74 21.57 -14.01
CA TYR A 353 2.67 20.49 -15.00
C TYR A 353 1.41 19.61 -14.87
N GLY A 354 0.57 19.88 -13.86
CA GLY A 354 -0.70 19.19 -13.61
C GLY A 354 -0.66 18.15 -12.48
N SER A 355 0.39 18.10 -11.66
CA SER A 355 0.42 17.19 -10.51
C SER A 355 -0.52 17.69 -9.42
N SER A 356 -1.40 16.80 -8.96
CA SER A 356 -2.27 17.03 -7.81
C SER A 356 -1.64 16.58 -6.50
N MET A 357 -0.79 15.55 -6.53
CA MET A 357 -0.32 14.84 -5.34
C MET A 357 1.13 15.16 -4.95
N ILE A 358 1.88 15.93 -5.74
CA ILE A 358 3.30 16.20 -5.45
C ILE A 358 3.52 16.85 -4.09
N GLN A 359 2.57 17.63 -3.58
CA GLN A 359 2.68 18.22 -2.24
C GLN A 359 2.63 17.16 -1.13
N ASN A 360 2.08 15.99 -1.42
CA ASN A 360 1.92 14.88 -0.49
C ASN A 360 3.13 13.93 -0.46
N LEU A 361 4.10 14.07 -1.38
CA LEU A 361 5.28 13.22 -1.46
C LEU A 361 6.19 13.39 -0.22
N LYS A 362 6.37 12.31 0.54
CA LYS A 362 7.18 12.22 1.77
C LYS A 362 8.34 11.24 1.61
N PHE A 363 9.13 11.13 2.67
CA PHE A 363 10.29 10.25 2.73
C PHE A 363 9.91 8.80 2.35
N ARG A 364 10.64 8.24 1.39
CA ARG A 364 10.50 6.89 0.81
C ARG A 364 9.20 6.58 0.08
N ASP A 365 8.33 7.56 -0.12
CA ASP A 365 7.15 7.35 -0.96
C ASP A 365 7.59 7.10 -2.41
N VAL A 366 6.87 6.20 -3.10
CA VAL A 366 7.03 6.04 -4.56
C VAL A 366 5.87 6.71 -5.27
N TRP A 367 6.18 7.29 -6.43
CA TRP A 367 5.27 8.14 -7.16
C TRP A 367 5.57 8.03 -8.65
N TYR A 368 4.53 7.94 -9.46
CA TYR A 368 4.64 8.18 -10.90
C TYR A 368 3.75 9.34 -11.30
N PHE A 369 4.16 10.03 -12.36
CA PHE A 369 3.41 11.15 -12.90
C PHE A 369 3.70 11.35 -14.39
N ILE A 370 2.65 11.60 -15.16
CA ILE A 370 2.77 12.09 -16.53
C ILE A 370 2.07 13.43 -16.59
N GLY A 371 2.75 14.46 -17.12
CA GLY A 371 2.23 15.81 -17.12
C GLY A 371 2.73 16.65 -18.30
N GLN A 372 2.08 17.80 -18.49
CA GLN A 372 2.41 18.77 -19.51
C GLN A 372 2.34 20.17 -18.90
N LYS A 373 3.36 20.99 -19.18
CA LYS A 373 3.49 22.32 -18.58
C LYS A 373 2.31 23.22 -18.95
N LYS A 374 1.68 23.86 -17.96
CA LYS A 374 0.48 24.70 -18.10
C LYS A 374 -0.75 23.95 -18.63
N ILE A 375 -0.87 22.66 -18.32
CA ILE A 375 -2.13 21.92 -18.53
C ILE A 375 -3.27 22.59 -17.75
N GLU A 376 -4.48 22.63 -18.33
CA GLU A 376 -5.66 23.13 -17.63
C GLU A 376 -6.18 22.05 -16.65
N GLY A 377 -6.03 22.29 -15.35
CA GLY A 377 -6.42 21.34 -14.30
C GLY A 377 -5.30 20.35 -13.94
N PHE A 378 -5.67 19.14 -13.52
CA PHE A 378 -4.74 18.10 -13.10
C PHE A 378 -4.65 16.96 -14.11
N SER A 379 -3.46 16.39 -14.28
CA SER A 379 -3.28 15.17 -15.05
C SER A 379 -4.07 14.02 -14.43
N THR A 380 -4.55 13.08 -15.25
CA THR A 380 -5.15 11.82 -14.80
C THR A 380 -4.12 10.71 -14.59
N PHE A 381 -2.88 10.92 -15.04
CA PHE A 381 -1.80 9.93 -15.00
C PHE A 381 -0.86 10.21 -13.83
N GLU A 382 -1.29 9.92 -12.61
CA GLU A 382 -0.49 10.12 -11.41
C GLU A 382 -0.92 9.13 -10.32
N GLN A 383 0.01 8.63 -9.53
CA GLN A 383 -0.33 7.89 -8.32
C GLN A 383 0.84 7.91 -7.36
N ILE A 384 0.53 7.94 -6.07
CA ILE A 384 1.50 7.87 -4.97
C ILE A 384 1.19 6.65 -4.11
N SER A 385 2.25 6.01 -3.61
CA SER A 385 2.20 4.91 -2.65
C SER A 385 3.12 5.29 -1.49
N TYR A 386 2.53 5.33 -0.29
CA TYR A 386 3.18 5.85 0.89
C TYR A 386 4.07 4.79 1.57
N ALA A 387 5.24 5.22 2.04
CA ALA A 387 6.13 4.35 2.81
C ALA A 387 5.51 3.92 4.14
N LYS A 388 5.81 2.69 4.57
CA LYS A 388 5.30 2.14 5.82
C LYS A 388 6.04 2.75 7.04
N PRO A 389 5.39 2.91 8.21
CA PRO A 389 5.99 3.55 9.39
C PRO A 389 7.23 2.84 9.97
N ASP A 390 7.42 1.55 9.67
CA ASP A 390 8.48 0.67 10.18
C ASP A 390 9.75 0.67 9.31
N SER A 391 9.92 1.68 8.44
CA SER A 391 10.98 1.73 7.41
C SER A 391 10.80 0.72 6.26
N GLY A 392 9.64 0.07 6.16
CA GLY A 392 9.28 -0.80 5.05
C GLY A 392 9.13 -0.04 3.73
N TRP A 393 9.40 -0.75 2.62
CA TRP A 393 9.24 -0.20 1.27
C TRP A 393 7.75 -0.05 0.91
N PRO A 394 7.35 1.03 0.23
CA PRO A 394 5.98 1.21 -0.25
C PRO A 394 5.62 0.15 -1.29
N SER A 395 4.32 -0.08 -1.51
CA SER A 395 3.85 -0.93 -2.60
C SER A 395 4.30 -0.34 -3.93
N SER A 396 4.87 -1.18 -4.80
CA SER A 396 5.27 -0.76 -6.14
C SER A 396 4.05 -0.34 -6.95
N LEU A 397 4.23 0.71 -7.76
CA LEU A 397 3.19 1.22 -8.65
C LEU A 397 3.56 0.89 -10.09
N GLN A 398 2.52 0.60 -10.87
CA GLN A 398 2.66 0.31 -12.28
C GLN A 398 1.52 0.98 -13.06
N LEU A 399 1.86 1.61 -14.18
CA LEU A 399 0.91 2.22 -15.10
C LEU A 399 1.17 1.66 -16.50
N PHE A 400 0.13 1.19 -17.14
CA PHE A 400 0.08 0.92 -18.58
C PHE A 400 -0.98 1.85 -19.18
N ALA A 401 -0.58 2.71 -20.11
CA ALA A 401 -1.50 3.69 -20.66
C ALA A 401 -1.15 4.12 -22.10
N CYS A 402 -2.20 4.51 -22.83
CA CYS A 402 -2.08 5.31 -24.04
C CYS A 402 -2.15 6.79 -23.67
N VAL A 403 -1.02 7.49 -23.80
CA VAL A 403 -0.92 8.92 -23.47
C VAL A 403 -1.21 9.73 -24.72
N PRO A 404 -2.21 10.63 -24.72
CA PRO A 404 -2.52 11.44 -25.89
C PRO A 404 -1.39 12.44 -26.16
N PHE A 405 -1.10 12.73 -27.43
CA PHE A 405 -0.09 13.74 -27.82
C PHE A 405 -0.46 15.15 -27.33
N LYS A 406 -1.73 15.39 -27.01
CA LYS A 406 -2.23 16.59 -26.34
C LYS A 406 -2.98 16.18 -25.07
N MET A 407 -2.39 16.48 -23.91
CA MET A 407 -3.00 16.11 -22.63
C MET A 407 -4.20 17.01 -22.31
N GLN A 408 -5.22 16.42 -21.70
CA GLN A 408 -6.37 17.14 -21.16
C GLN A 408 -6.40 16.92 -19.65
N GLY A 409 -6.43 18.01 -18.88
CA GLY A 409 -6.51 17.94 -17.43
C GLY A 409 -7.95 17.97 -16.93
N THR A 410 -8.14 17.60 -15.66
CA THR A 410 -9.44 17.60 -14.98
C THR A 410 -9.48 18.69 -13.90
N LYS A 411 -10.61 19.38 -13.76
CA LYS A 411 -10.77 20.50 -12.81
C LYS A 411 -10.82 20.07 -11.35
N VAL A 412 -11.22 18.82 -11.10
CA VAL A 412 -11.32 18.24 -9.76
C VAL A 412 -10.63 16.89 -9.82
N ARG A 413 -9.61 16.74 -8.98
CA ARG A 413 -9.04 15.46 -8.65
C ARG A 413 -9.00 15.37 -7.13
N PRO A 414 -9.91 14.59 -6.52
CA PRO A 414 -9.85 14.38 -5.08
C PRO A 414 -8.50 13.77 -4.74
N ASP A 415 -7.81 14.32 -3.74
CA ASP A 415 -6.67 13.62 -3.15
C ASP A 415 -7.13 12.19 -2.80
N PRO A 416 -6.30 11.16 -3.05
CA PRO A 416 -6.57 9.87 -2.45
C PRO A 416 -6.52 10.13 -0.94
N MET A 417 -7.63 9.86 -0.25
CA MET A 417 -7.63 9.96 1.21
C MET A 417 -6.48 9.09 1.71
N ALA A 418 -5.53 9.69 2.44
CA ALA A 418 -4.65 8.96 3.35
C ALA A 418 -5.52 8.37 4.46
N TYR A 419 -6.36 7.39 4.10
CA TYR A 419 -7.23 6.73 5.04
C TYR A 419 -6.33 5.86 5.91
N ARG A 420 -6.20 6.26 7.17
CA ARG A 420 -5.50 5.53 8.21
C ARG A 420 -6.56 5.02 9.18
N ASN A 421 -6.58 3.72 9.42
CA ASN A 421 -7.56 3.10 10.31
C ASN A 421 -7.00 3.05 11.73
N ASP A 422 -6.99 4.21 12.40
CA ASP A 422 -6.39 4.34 13.74
C ASP A 422 -7.06 3.42 14.77
N GLN A 423 -8.38 3.21 14.67
CA GLN A 423 -9.10 2.31 15.57
C GLN A 423 -8.63 0.85 15.41
N ARG A 424 -8.46 0.37 14.17
CA ARG A 424 -7.93 -0.98 13.91
C ARG A 424 -6.47 -1.11 14.36
N ARG A 425 -5.65 -0.06 14.19
CA ARG A 425 -4.27 -0.04 14.67
C ARG A 425 -4.17 -0.11 16.20
N GLU A 426 -5.03 0.62 16.90
CA GLU A 426 -5.13 0.56 18.37
C GLU A 426 -5.52 -0.84 18.84
N PHE A 427 -6.55 -1.43 18.22
CA PHE A 427 -6.96 -2.81 18.47
C PHE A 427 -5.80 -3.80 18.27
N CYS A 428 -5.10 -3.69 17.13
CA CYS A 428 -3.96 -4.56 16.78
C CYS A 428 -2.71 -4.35 17.65
N THR A 429 -2.61 -3.22 18.35
CA THR A 429 -1.54 -2.99 19.34
C THR A 429 -1.90 -3.62 20.68
N LYS A 430 -3.20 -3.71 20.98
CA LYS A 430 -3.72 -4.18 22.27
C LYS A 430 -3.91 -5.70 22.33
N TYR A 431 -4.24 -6.33 21.20
CA TYR A 431 -4.60 -7.75 21.15
C TYR A 431 -3.77 -8.54 20.13
N GLU A 432 -3.36 -9.74 20.52
CA GLU A 432 -2.63 -10.68 19.67
C GLU A 432 -3.56 -11.76 19.06
N GLY A 433 -3.06 -12.53 18.10
CA GLY A 433 -3.80 -13.65 17.48
C GLY A 433 -4.63 -13.29 16.24
N TYR A 434 -4.59 -12.03 15.79
CA TYR A 434 -5.27 -11.52 14.59
C TYR A 434 -4.29 -11.28 13.42
N VAL A 435 -3.49 -12.28 13.05
CA VAL A 435 -2.31 -12.11 12.18
C VAL A 435 -2.66 -11.42 10.85
N ASP A 436 -3.63 -11.94 10.12
CA ASP A 436 -4.00 -11.40 8.80
C ASP A 436 -4.76 -10.07 8.93
N PHE A 437 -5.58 -9.92 9.97
CA PHE A 437 -6.33 -8.68 10.21
C PHE A 437 -5.45 -7.56 10.76
N CYS A 438 -4.34 -7.87 11.41
CA CYS A 438 -3.38 -6.90 11.91
C CYS A 438 -2.14 -6.80 11.02
N ASP A 439 -2.16 -7.45 9.85
CA ASP A 439 -1.11 -7.32 8.86
C ASP A 439 -0.96 -5.86 8.42
N ILE A 440 0.27 -5.37 8.47
CA ILE A 440 0.59 -3.95 8.23
C ILE A 440 0.30 -3.57 6.76
N GLY A 441 0.30 -4.53 5.82
CA GLY A 441 -0.08 -4.30 4.43
C GLY A 441 -1.57 -4.01 4.24
N HIS A 442 -2.42 -4.46 5.18
CA HIS A 442 -3.89 -4.40 5.07
C HIS A 442 -4.56 -3.70 6.24
N ILE A 443 -3.79 -3.21 7.23
CA ILE A 443 -4.30 -2.62 8.47
C ILE A 443 -5.15 -1.36 8.25
N ASP A 444 -4.89 -0.64 7.16
CA ASP A 444 -5.64 0.56 6.78
C ASP A 444 -6.77 0.26 5.77
N ASP A 445 -7.10 -1.00 5.50
CA ASP A 445 -8.24 -1.32 4.65
C ASP A 445 -9.54 -0.79 5.28
N ILE A 446 -10.40 -0.22 4.42
CA ILE A 446 -11.67 0.39 4.85
C ILE A 446 -12.66 -0.71 5.24
N ILE A 447 -13.11 -0.67 6.50
CA ILE A 447 -14.19 -1.53 7.00
C ILE A 447 -15.50 -0.76 6.84
N LYS A 448 -16.26 -1.05 5.78
CA LYS A 448 -17.58 -0.45 5.57
C LYS A 448 -18.54 -1.43 4.89
N PRO A 449 -19.84 -1.36 5.19
CA PRO A 449 -20.83 -2.21 4.54
C PRO A 449 -20.91 -1.90 3.05
N VAL A 450 -21.10 -2.95 2.25
CA VAL A 450 -21.33 -2.81 0.81
C VAL A 450 -22.76 -2.33 0.57
N SER A 451 -22.90 -1.24 -0.18
CA SER A 451 -24.21 -0.67 -0.50
C SER A 451 -25.06 -1.64 -1.33
N LEU A 452 -26.39 -1.62 -1.12
CA LEU A 452 -27.30 -2.46 -1.89
C LEU A 452 -27.26 -2.07 -3.37
N VAL A 453 -26.75 -2.97 -4.21
CA VAL A 453 -26.69 -2.79 -5.67
C VAL A 453 -28.03 -3.16 -6.34
N TYR A 454 -28.87 -3.96 -5.68
CA TYR A 454 -30.05 -4.58 -6.27
C TYR A 454 -31.35 -3.85 -5.95
N SER A 455 -31.89 -3.13 -6.93
CA SER A 455 -33.10 -2.30 -6.78
C SER A 455 -34.36 -3.10 -6.39
N ASN A 456 -34.49 -4.35 -6.84
CA ASN A 456 -35.62 -5.22 -6.54
C ASN A 456 -35.65 -5.73 -5.09
N PHE A 457 -34.54 -5.64 -4.36
CA PHE A 457 -34.48 -5.99 -2.94
C PHE A 457 -34.51 -4.75 -2.03
N LYS A 458 -34.69 -3.55 -2.59
CA LYS A 458 -34.79 -2.32 -1.81
C LYS A 458 -35.98 -2.41 -0.86
N GLY A 459 -35.71 -2.31 0.45
CA GLY A 459 -36.74 -2.42 1.49
C GLY A 459 -37.14 -3.87 1.84
N HIS A 460 -36.45 -4.88 1.31
CA HIS A 460 -36.70 -6.27 1.70
C HIS A 460 -36.39 -6.50 3.19
N LYS A 461 -37.25 -7.25 3.89
CA LYS A 461 -37.14 -7.49 5.35
C LYS A 461 -35.80 -8.10 5.78
N ILE A 462 -35.15 -8.86 4.89
CA ILE A 462 -33.85 -9.49 5.13
C ILE A 462 -32.79 -8.52 5.66
N PHE A 463 -32.76 -7.27 5.18
CA PHE A 463 -31.78 -6.27 5.59
C PHE A 463 -32.10 -5.62 6.95
N SER A 464 -33.28 -5.92 7.47
CA SER A 464 -33.72 -5.64 8.84
C SER A 464 -33.85 -6.91 9.70
N THR A 465 -33.43 -8.07 9.20
CA THR A 465 -33.40 -9.32 9.97
C THR A 465 -32.10 -9.38 10.77
N PRO A 466 -32.16 -9.59 12.10
CA PRO A 466 -30.96 -9.71 12.92
C PRO A 466 -30.06 -10.88 12.53
N ILE A 467 -28.75 -10.65 12.59
CA ILE A 467 -27.70 -11.66 12.46
C ILE A 467 -26.96 -11.73 13.79
N VAL A 468 -26.96 -12.90 14.43
CA VAL A 468 -26.25 -13.15 15.68
C VAL A 468 -25.00 -13.97 15.39
N ILE A 469 -23.85 -13.40 15.75
CA ILE A 469 -22.55 -14.04 15.65
C ILE A 469 -22.16 -14.58 17.03
N ILE A 470 -21.68 -15.82 17.05
CA ILE A 470 -21.25 -16.52 18.25
C ILE A 470 -19.75 -16.82 18.12
N PRO A 471 -18.88 -15.89 18.57
CA PRO A 471 -17.44 -16.08 18.58
C PRO A 471 -17.07 -17.28 19.45
N GLY A 472 -15.99 -17.97 19.12
CA GLY A 472 -15.36 -18.93 20.02
C GLY A 472 -13.94 -18.47 20.32
N ILE A 473 -12.96 -19.35 20.14
CA ILE A 473 -11.57 -19.09 20.59
C ILE A 473 -10.59 -18.87 19.43
N ASN A 474 -11.02 -18.99 18.18
CA ASN A 474 -10.14 -18.79 17.03
C ASN A 474 -10.28 -17.36 16.50
N HIS A 475 -9.40 -16.47 16.97
CA HIS A 475 -9.43 -15.04 16.68
C HIS A 475 -9.44 -14.72 15.17
N ASN A 476 -8.59 -15.40 14.38
CA ASN A 476 -8.56 -15.21 12.93
C ASN A 476 -9.86 -15.67 12.26
N ALA A 477 -10.40 -16.82 12.69
CA ALA A 477 -11.65 -17.32 12.13
C ALA A 477 -12.82 -16.35 12.39
N VAL A 478 -12.92 -15.82 13.61
CA VAL A 478 -13.92 -14.81 13.99
C VAL A 478 -13.82 -13.58 13.08
N VAL A 479 -12.62 -13.04 12.88
CA VAL A 479 -12.47 -11.85 12.03
C VAL A 479 -12.80 -12.13 10.57
N ASN A 480 -12.39 -13.27 10.02
CA ASN A 480 -12.73 -13.63 8.64
C ASN A 480 -14.27 -13.75 8.47
N THR A 481 -14.96 -14.27 9.49
CA THR A 481 -16.43 -14.27 9.55
C THR A 481 -16.99 -12.85 9.54
N PHE A 482 -16.44 -11.93 10.34
CA PHE A 482 -16.88 -10.52 10.36
C PHE A 482 -16.65 -9.83 9.00
N GLN A 483 -15.50 -10.07 8.36
CA GLN A 483 -15.16 -9.54 7.05
C GLN A 483 -16.13 -10.03 5.95
N THR A 484 -16.44 -11.31 5.91
CA THR A 484 -17.38 -11.83 4.91
C THR A 484 -18.83 -11.39 5.17
N ILE A 485 -19.19 -11.12 6.43
CA ILE A 485 -20.48 -10.53 6.79
C ILE A 485 -20.56 -9.07 6.32
N ILE A 486 -19.60 -8.20 6.66
CA ILE A 486 -19.64 -6.77 6.28
C ILE A 486 -19.64 -6.58 4.74
N MET A 487 -19.08 -7.55 4.01
CA MET A 487 -19.08 -7.58 2.55
C MET A 487 -20.44 -7.94 1.92
N GLN A 488 -21.43 -8.38 2.70
CA GLN A 488 -22.76 -8.71 2.18
C GLN A 488 -23.48 -7.44 1.68
N CYS A 489 -23.91 -7.46 0.42
CA CYS A 489 -24.60 -6.33 -0.21
C CYS A 489 -25.88 -5.97 0.54
N GLY A 490 -26.01 -4.70 0.95
CA GLY A 490 -27.20 -4.18 1.62
C GLY A 490 -27.28 -4.50 3.12
N LEU A 491 -26.23 -5.09 3.71
CA LEU A 491 -26.16 -5.32 5.14
C LEU A 491 -26.35 -4.00 5.91
N ASN A 492 -27.18 -4.04 6.95
CA ASN A 492 -27.22 -3.02 8.00
C ASN A 492 -26.38 -3.50 9.19
N PRO A 493 -25.19 -2.91 9.46
CA PRO A 493 -24.32 -3.34 10.56
C PRO A 493 -25.01 -3.30 11.93
N LYS A 494 -25.99 -2.40 12.11
CA LYS A 494 -26.77 -2.33 13.36
C LYS A 494 -27.67 -3.54 13.58
N MET A 495 -27.93 -4.37 12.58
CA MET A 495 -28.67 -5.62 12.75
C MET A 495 -27.76 -6.81 13.08
N VAL A 496 -26.45 -6.61 13.10
CA VAL A 496 -25.49 -7.64 13.50
C VAL A 496 -25.23 -7.52 15.00
N LEU A 497 -25.41 -8.61 15.73
CA LEU A 497 -25.16 -8.73 17.16
C LEU A 497 -24.08 -9.77 17.41
N VAL A 498 -22.99 -9.35 18.05
CA VAL A 498 -21.92 -10.22 18.52
C VAL A 498 -22.16 -10.56 19.99
N CYS A 499 -22.44 -11.83 20.27
CA CYS A 499 -22.62 -12.34 21.64
C CYS A 499 -21.34 -13.02 22.11
N TRP A 500 -20.56 -12.37 22.97
CA TRP A 500 -19.21 -12.79 23.33
C TRP A 500 -19.11 -13.22 24.80
N ASP A 501 -18.26 -14.21 25.11
CA ASP A 501 -17.97 -14.62 26.49
C ASP A 501 -17.15 -13.53 27.20
N GLU A 502 -17.59 -13.10 28.38
CA GLU A 502 -17.01 -11.97 29.14
C GLU A 502 -15.49 -12.08 29.40
N LYS A 503 -14.90 -13.27 29.29
CA LYS A 503 -13.44 -13.45 29.34
C LYS A 503 -12.69 -12.89 28.13
N PHE A 504 -13.36 -12.71 27.00
CA PHE A 504 -12.77 -12.27 25.73
C PHE A 504 -13.30 -10.90 25.33
N GLN A 505 -13.00 -9.88 26.15
CA GLN A 505 -13.44 -8.50 25.93
C GLN A 505 -13.03 -7.93 24.56
N GLU A 506 -11.95 -8.43 23.97
CA GLU A 506 -11.50 -8.09 22.62
C GLU A 506 -12.61 -8.20 21.56
N TYR A 507 -13.53 -9.14 21.69
CA TYR A 507 -14.63 -9.29 20.71
C TYR A 507 -15.65 -8.15 20.76
N SER A 508 -15.75 -7.45 21.89
CA SER A 508 -16.54 -6.22 22.00
C SER A 508 -15.94 -5.12 21.14
N GLU A 509 -14.65 -4.84 21.31
CA GLU A 509 -13.93 -3.80 20.59
C GLU A 509 -13.81 -4.15 19.10
N LEU A 510 -13.60 -5.42 18.77
CA LEU A 510 -13.63 -5.90 17.40
C LEU A 510 -15.00 -5.66 16.74
N ALA A 511 -16.11 -5.96 17.43
CA ALA A 511 -17.45 -5.70 16.91
C ALA A 511 -17.68 -4.21 16.63
N GLU A 512 -17.18 -3.33 17.49
CA GLU A 512 -17.27 -1.89 17.32
C GLU A 512 -16.52 -1.40 16.08
N LEU A 513 -15.35 -1.96 15.75
CA LEU A 513 -14.61 -1.64 14.51
C LEU A 513 -15.43 -1.91 13.24
N PHE A 514 -16.31 -2.91 13.27
CA PHE A 514 -17.19 -3.25 12.16
C PHE A 514 -18.55 -2.54 12.23
N GLY A 515 -18.78 -1.72 13.27
CA GLY A 515 -20.05 -1.06 13.53
C GLY A 515 -21.18 -2.01 13.93
N PHE A 516 -20.83 -3.20 14.44
CA PHE A 516 -21.78 -4.21 14.92
C PHE A 516 -22.21 -3.92 16.36
N GLN A 517 -23.43 -4.34 16.72
CA GLN A 517 -23.83 -4.38 18.13
C GLN A 517 -23.14 -5.54 18.84
N ASN A 518 -22.92 -5.42 20.15
CA ASN A 518 -22.35 -6.51 20.94
C ASN A 518 -23.00 -6.63 22.33
N ARG A 519 -22.97 -7.84 22.90
CA ARG A 519 -23.43 -8.17 24.26
C ARG A 519 -22.50 -9.19 24.89
N SER A 520 -22.08 -8.92 26.13
CA SER A 520 -21.35 -9.90 26.93
C SER A 520 -22.29 -11.00 27.43
N LEU A 521 -21.74 -12.20 27.55
CA LEU A 521 -22.37 -13.38 28.13
C LEU A 521 -21.53 -13.83 29.32
N THR A 522 -22.20 -14.36 30.34
CA THR A 522 -21.51 -14.95 31.49
C THR A 522 -20.62 -16.10 31.03
N SER A 523 -19.41 -16.17 31.57
CA SER A 523 -18.40 -17.09 31.05
C SER A 523 -18.81 -18.56 31.17
N SER A 524 -18.38 -19.39 30.21
CA SER A 524 -18.45 -20.85 30.32
C SER A 524 -17.18 -21.52 29.83
N THR A 525 -16.93 -22.75 30.29
CA THR A 525 -15.86 -23.61 29.78
C THR A 525 -16.26 -24.38 28.53
N LYS A 526 -17.56 -24.42 28.19
CA LYS A 526 -18.08 -25.10 27.00
C LYS A 526 -18.63 -24.11 26.00
N TYR A 527 -18.17 -24.22 24.75
CA TYR A 527 -18.70 -23.43 23.63
C TYR A 527 -20.23 -23.58 23.49
N THR A 528 -20.76 -24.78 23.69
CA THR A 528 -22.20 -25.05 23.57
C THR A 528 -23.03 -24.20 24.53
N ASP A 529 -22.52 -23.95 25.74
CA ASP A 529 -23.23 -23.13 26.71
C ASP A 529 -23.23 -21.65 26.30
N VAL A 530 -22.12 -21.15 25.77
CA VAL A 530 -22.02 -19.79 25.21
C VAL A 530 -23.00 -19.61 24.06
N MET A 531 -23.05 -20.59 23.15
CA MET A 531 -23.99 -20.62 22.02
C MET A 531 -25.45 -20.63 22.47
N MET A 532 -25.82 -21.47 23.45
CA MET A 532 -27.19 -21.51 23.98
C MET A 532 -27.57 -20.17 24.64
N LYS A 533 -26.67 -19.57 25.44
CA LYS A 533 -26.86 -18.23 26.02
C LYS A 533 -27.02 -17.16 24.94
N ALA A 534 -26.27 -17.24 23.84
CA ALA A 534 -26.39 -16.31 22.71
C ALA A 534 -27.75 -16.41 22.01
N ILE A 535 -28.28 -17.63 21.85
CA ILE A 535 -29.62 -17.87 21.28
C ILE A 535 -30.71 -17.28 22.18
N ASP A 536 -30.63 -17.50 23.50
CA ASP A 536 -31.56 -16.89 24.46
C ASP A 536 -31.46 -15.36 24.50
N MET A 537 -30.25 -14.81 24.36
CA MET A 537 -30.03 -13.36 24.31
C MET A 537 -30.63 -12.72 23.05
N ALA A 538 -30.63 -13.44 21.92
CA ALA A 538 -30.99 -12.90 20.61
C ALA A 538 -32.38 -12.25 20.59
N TRP A 539 -33.41 -12.95 21.07
CA TRP A 539 -34.78 -12.41 21.12
C TRP A 539 -35.03 -11.45 22.28
N ASN A 540 -34.15 -11.38 23.28
CA ASN A 540 -34.19 -10.32 24.29
C ASN A 540 -33.73 -8.98 23.69
N VAL A 541 -32.73 -9.01 22.79
CA VAL A 541 -32.23 -7.82 22.09
C VAL A 541 -33.16 -7.41 20.94
N PHE A 542 -33.72 -8.39 20.22
CA PHE A 542 -34.61 -8.16 19.08
C PHE A 542 -36.00 -8.76 19.31
N PRO A 543 -36.77 -8.23 20.27
CA PRO A 543 -38.06 -8.82 20.68
C PRO A 543 -39.11 -8.76 19.57
N ASP A 544 -39.00 -7.85 18.60
CA ASP A 544 -39.97 -7.69 17.52
C ASP A 544 -39.60 -8.49 16.26
N SER A 545 -38.44 -9.15 16.22
CA SER A 545 -38.03 -9.90 15.03
C SER A 545 -38.69 -11.28 14.97
N ASP A 546 -39.31 -11.59 13.83
CA ASP A 546 -39.91 -12.91 13.54
C ASP A 546 -38.86 -13.97 13.22
N HIS A 547 -37.70 -13.55 12.73
CA HIS A 547 -36.60 -14.42 12.31
C HIS A 547 -35.27 -13.89 12.84
N ILE A 548 -34.33 -14.79 13.14
CA ILE A 548 -32.94 -14.43 13.46
C ILE A 548 -32.01 -15.40 12.72
N ILE A 549 -30.94 -14.86 12.14
CA ILE A 549 -29.88 -15.63 11.50
C ILE A 549 -28.76 -15.88 12.52
N PHE A 550 -28.31 -17.13 12.67
CA PHE A 550 -27.22 -17.50 13.57
C PHE A 550 -25.99 -17.97 12.78
N ILE A 551 -24.83 -17.37 13.11
CA ILE A 551 -23.53 -17.63 12.48
C ILE A 551 -22.51 -18.03 13.56
N GLU A 552 -21.92 -19.22 13.45
CA GLU A 552 -20.78 -19.64 14.30
C GLU A 552 -19.47 -18.99 13.82
N GLU A 553 -18.46 -18.96 14.70
CA GLU A 553 -17.18 -18.25 14.49
C GLU A 553 -16.38 -18.63 13.24
N GLU A 554 -16.58 -19.82 12.68
CA GLU A 554 -15.72 -20.39 11.62
C GLU A 554 -16.32 -20.27 10.22
N LEU A 555 -17.47 -19.60 10.08
CA LEU A 555 -18.23 -19.57 8.84
C LEU A 555 -17.86 -18.35 7.98
N LEU A 556 -17.26 -18.62 6.82
CA LEU A 556 -17.15 -17.64 5.75
C LEU A 556 -18.44 -17.63 4.94
N LEU A 557 -19.04 -16.46 4.78
CA LEU A 557 -20.27 -16.31 4.00
C LEU A 557 -19.95 -16.21 2.51
N SER A 558 -20.72 -16.94 1.70
CA SER A 558 -20.72 -16.74 0.24
C SER A 558 -21.16 -15.32 -0.14
N PRO A 559 -20.77 -14.82 -1.33
CA PRO A 559 -21.13 -13.47 -1.76
C PRO A 559 -22.64 -13.25 -1.95
N ASP A 560 -23.44 -14.30 -2.17
CA ASP A 560 -24.90 -14.24 -2.31
C ASP A 560 -25.66 -14.66 -1.03
N PHE A 561 -25.00 -14.83 0.13
CA PHE A 561 -25.63 -15.38 1.33
C PHE A 561 -26.94 -14.66 1.70
N LEU A 562 -26.93 -13.33 1.83
CA LEU A 562 -28.16 -12.58 2.13
C LEU A 562 -29.18 -12.64 0.99
N PHE A 563 -28.73 -12.77 -0.26
CA PHE A 563 -29.61 -12.89 -1.42
C PHE A 563 -30.32 -14.25 -1.47
N PHE A 564 -29.62 -15.33 -1.11
CA PHE A 564 -30.18 -16.66 -0.91
C PHE A 564 -31.23 -16.65 0.21
N MET A 565 -30.87 -16.08 1.36
CA MET A 565 -31.78 -15.96 2.50
C MET A 565 -33.03 -15.14 2.16
N ALA A 566 -32.86 -14.04 1.42
CA ALA A 566 -33.96 -13.18 1.00
C ALA A 566 -34.95 -13.89 0.06
N GLN A 567 -34.45 -14.66 -0.91
CA GLN A 567 -35.30 -15.43 -1.83
C GLN A 567 -36.01 -16.61 -1.15
N SER A 568 -35.42 -17.17 -0.11
CA SER A 568 -35.95 -18.33 0.61
C SER A 568 -36.89 -17.95 1.77
N MET A 569 -36.76 -16.74 2.31
CA MET A 569 -37.58 -16.24 3.43
C MET A 569 -39.10 -16.33 3.19
N PRO A 570 -39.67 -16.00 2.01
CA PRO A 570 -41.12 -16.07 1.80
C PRO A 570 -41.71 -17.47 2.00
N ILE A 571 -41.03 -18.52 1.53
CA ILE A 571 -41.54 -19.89 1.71
C ILE A 571 -41.40 -20.35 3.17
N LEU A 572 -40.36 -19.88 3.87
CA LEU A 572 -40.23 -20.10 5.31
C LEU A 572 -41.42 -19.44 6.05
N GLU A 573 -41.77 -18.19 5.75
CA GLU A 573 -42.92 -17.49 6.35
C GLU A 573 -44.26 -18.19 6.05
N GLN A 574 -44.43 -18.72 4.84
CA GLN A 574 -45.69 -19.32 4.39
C GLN A 574 -45.94 -20.74 4.93
N ASP A 575 -44.90 -21.57 5.03
CA ASP A 575 -45.05 -22.99 5.38
C ASP A 575 -44.71 -23.24 6.86
N SER A 576 -45.71 -23.58 7.66
CA SER A 576 -45.57 -23.86 9.09
C SER A 576 -44.80 -25.16 9.39
N SER A 577 -44.63 -26.05 8.41
CA SER A 577 -43.81 -27.26 8.56
C SER A 577 -42.32 -27.01 8.39
N LEU A 578 -41.92 -25.85 7.85
CA LEU A 578 -40.53 -25.43 7.81
C LEU A 578 -40.12 -24.77 9.11
N LEU A 579 -39.02 -25.26 9.69
CA LEU A 579 -38.51 -24.77 10.97
C LEU A 579 -37.44 -23.69 10.79
N ALA A 580 -36.60 -23.83 9.75
CA ALA A 580 -35.48 -22.94 9.46
C ALA A 580 -35.08 -23.00 7.97
N ILE A 581 -34.23 -22.07 7.56
CA ILE A 581 -33.41 -22.17 6.34
C ILE A 581 -31.96 -22.30 6.79
N SER A 582 -31.19 -23.26 6.28
CA SER A 582 -29.76 -23.37 6.52
C SER A 582 -28.98 -23.15 5.23
N ALA A 583 -27.83 -22.49 5.35
CA ALA A 583 -26.91 -22.25 4.25
C ALA A 583 -25.98 -23.44 3.95
N TRP A 584 -26.12 -24.56 4.65
CA TRP A 584 -25.18 -25.68 4.58
C TRP A 584 -25.84 -26.95 4.05
N ASN A 585 -25.17 -27.59 3.10
CA ASN A 585 -25.49 -28.94 2.66
C ASN A 585 -24.46 -29.93 3.23
N TYR A 586 -24.90 -30.88 4.06
CA TYR A 586 -24.02 -31.95 4.58
C TYR A 586 -23.34 -32.76 3.49
N ASN A 587 -24.03 -32.97 2.37
CA ASN A 587 -23.55 -33.71 1.21
C ASN A 587 -23.02 -32.77 0.10
N GLY A 588 -22.63 -31.54 0.47
CA GLY A 588 -22.16 -30.50 -0.43
C GLY A 588 -20.71 -30.64 -0.89
N TYR A 589 -20.28 -31.82 -1.35
CA TYR A 589 -18.88 -32.05 -1.78
C TYR A 589 -18.67 -31.68 -3.24
N GLU A 590 -17.42 -31.48 -3.67
CA GLU A 590 -17.08 -31.13 -5.07
C GLU A 590 -17.70 -32.08 -6.10
N ALA A 591 -17.76 -33.38 -5.78
CA ALA A 591 -18.35 -34.38 -6.65
C ALA A 591 -19.88 -34.46 -6.58
N THR A 592 -20.54 -33.85 -5.60
CA THR A 592 -21.97 -34.10 -5.30
C THR A 592 -22.84 -32.84 -5.20
N SER A 593 -22.27 -31.69 -5.56
CA SER A 593 -22.88 -30.38 -5.35
C SER A 593 -22.44 -29.43 -6.44
N GLU A 594 -23.36 -29.12 -7.36
CA GLU A 594 -23.04 -28.44 -8.63
C GLU A 594 -24.08 -27.38 -9.03
N ASN A 595 -25.33 -27.52 -8.59
CA ASN A 595 -26.41 -26.63 -9.01
C ASN A 595 -26.70 -25.54 -7.99
N SER A 596 -26.07 -24.39 -8.15
CA SER A 596 -26.24 -23.26 -7.23
C SER A 596 -27.71 -22.79 -7.08
N SER A 597 -28.60 -23.07 -8.03
CA SER A 597 -30.00 -22.60 -7.99
C SER A 597 -30.97 -23.59 -7.32
N LEU A 598 -30.54 -24.82 -7.04
CA LEU A 598 -31.38 -25.91 -6.52
C LEU A 598 -31.42 -25.91 -4.98
N LEU A 599 -32.59 -26.19 -4.42
CA LEU A 599 -32.84 -26.30 -2.99
C LEU A 599 -33.51 -27.65 -2.64
N TYR A 600 -33.35 -28.07 -1.39
CA TYR A 600 -33.93 -29.28 -0.83
C TYR A 600 -34.67 -28.99 0.48
N ARG A 601 -35.69 -29.80 0.78
CA ARG A 601 -36.20 -29.98 2.15
C ARG A 601 -35.51 -31.19 2.76
N VAL A 602 -35.08 -31.06 4.02
CA VAL A 602 -34.42 -32.13 4.79
C VAL A 602 -34.92 -32.15 6.23
N GLU A 603 -34.82 -33.31 6.86
CA GLU A 603 -35.27 -33.53 8.26
C GLU A 603 -34.20 -33.18 9.30
N ASP A 604 -33.01 -32.77 8.88
CA ASP A 604 -31.93 -32.37 9.78
C ASP A 604 -32.21 -30.96 10.33
N PHE A 605 -32.12 -30.80 11.64
CA PHE A 605 -32.52 -29.57 12.30
C PHE A 605 -31.39 -28.91 13.09
N PRO A 606 -31.25 -27.57 12.94
CA PRO A 606 -30.76 -26.95 11.72
C PRO A 606 -29.23 -27.16 11.56
N SER A 607 -28.67 -26.80 10.41
CA SER A 607 -27.23 -26.87 10.16
C SER A 607 -26.56 -25.49 10.16
N LEU A 608 -25.35 -25.36 9.60
CA LEU A 608 -24.53 -24.14 9.68
C LEU A 608 -25.16 -22.94 8.95
N GLY A 609 -25.03 -21.74 9.54
CA GLY A 609 -25.49 -20.47 8.97
C GLY A 609 -26.99 -20.45 8.71
N PHE A 610 -27.81 -20.51 9.75
CA PHE A 610 -29.25 -20.76 9.62
C PHE A 610 -30.12 -19.60 10.10
N MET A 611 -31.27 -19.41 9.43
CA MET A 611 -32.34 -18.50 9.80
C MET A 611 -33.43 -19.26 10.54
N LEU A 612 -33.66 -18.91 11.81
CA LEU A 612 -34.61 -19.57 12.70
C LEU A 612 -35.85 -18.72 12.90
N LYS A 613 -37.03 -19.35 12.89
CA LYS A 613 -38.31 -18.73 13.26
C LYS A 613 -38.41 -18.53 14.77
N LYS A 614 -38.92 -17.37 15.19
CA LYS A 614 -39.26 -17.06 16.58
C LYS A 614 -40.25 -18.06 17.18
N GLU A 615 -41.24 -18.50 16.40
CA GLU A 615 -42.24 -19.48 16.85
C GLU A 615 -41.61 -20.82 17.21
N VAL A 616 -40.61 -21.25 16.43
CA VAL A 616 -39.85 -22.48 16.68
C VAL A 616 -39.04 -22.34 17.96
N TYR A 617 -38.32 -21.21 18.12
CA TYR A 617 -37.58 -20.93 19.35
C TYR A 617 -38.51 -20.95 20.58
N LYS A 618 -39.59 -20.16 20.56
CA LYS A 618 -40.53 -20.07 21.70
C LYS A 618 -41.17 -21.41 22.06
N LYS A 619 -41.57 -22.20 21.05
CA LYS A 619 -42.31 -23.45 21.27
C LYS A 619 -41.40 -24.58 21.76
N TYR A 620 -40.19 -24.66 21.21
CA TYR A 620 -39.36 -25.87 21.35
C TYR A 620 -38.03 -25.65 22.06
N MET A 621 -37.47 -24.44 22.03
CA MET A 621 -36.10 -24.18 22.48
C MET A 621 -36.04 -23.35 23.75
N GLN A 622 -36.90 -22.36 23.91
CA GLN A 622 -36.89 -21.45 25.07
C GLN A 622 -37.04 -22.23 26.39
N GLY A 623 -36.03 -22.11 27.25
CA GLY A 623 -35.94 -22.85 28.52
C GLY A 623 -35.68 -24.35 28.39
N LYS A 624 -35.35 -24.85 27.18
CA LYS A 624 -35.14 -26.27 26.86
C LYS A 624 -33.92 -26.53 25.97
N LEU A 625 -33.05 -25.54 25.77
CA LEU A 625 -31.88 -25.64 24.87
C LEU A 625 -30.96 -26.82 25.25
N ASP A 626 -30.74 -27.07 26.53
CA ASP A 626 -29.92 -28.20 27.00
C ASP A 626 -30.45 -29.58 26.54
N ALA A 627 -31.76 -29.70 26.29
CA ALA A 627 -32.39 -30.95 25.88
C ALA A 627 -32.26 -31.24 24.38
N CYS A 628 -32.10 -30.20 23.54
CA CYS A 628 -32.02 -30.34 22.08
C CYS A 628 -30.64 -30.07 21.49
N CYS A 629 -29.89 -29.19 22.14
CA CYS A 629 -28.91 -28.32 21.50
C CYS A 629 -27.58 -28.28 22.26
N ASN A 630 -27.32 -29.32 23.06
CA ASN A 630 -26.12 -29.49 23.89
C ASN A 630 -24.87 -29.96 23.12
N LYS A 631 -24.95 -30.02 21.78
CA LYS A 631 -23.85 -30.32 20.87
C LYS A 631 -23.61 -29.16 19.91
N ARG A 632 -22.48 -29.18 19.21
CA ARG A 632 -22.23 -28.23 18.10
C ARG A 632 -23.32 -28.36 17.03
N ILE A 633 -23.67 -27.26 16.38
CA ILE A 633 -24.76 -27.19 15.40
C ILE A 633 -24.55 -28.21 14.26
N TRP A 634 -23.31 -28.37 13.81
CA TRP A 634 -23.00 -29.34 12.74
C TRP A 634 -23.18 -30.81 13.14
N ASP A 635 -23.20 -31.16 14.43
CA ASP A 635 -23.53 -32.53 14.89
C ASP A 635 -25.01 -32.87 14.67
N GLY A 636 -25.83 -31.84 14.40
CA GLY A 636 -27.28 -31.94 14.23
C GLY A 636 -27.98 -31.88 15.58
N TRP A 637 -28.99 -31.02 15.69
CA TRP A 637 -29.83 -30.94 16.88
C TRP A 637 -31.08 -31.79 16.71
N HIS A 638 -31.49 -32.39 17.83
CA HIS A 638 -32.73 -33.15 17.87
C HIS A 638 -33.68 -32.50 18.85
N ILE A 639 -34.76 -31.91 18.34
CA ILE A 639 -35.82 -31.39 19.19
C ILE A 639 -36.79 -32.52 19.51
N GLN A 640 -36.94 -32.80 20.80
CA GLN A 640 -37.98 -33.71 21.30
C GLN A 640 -39.38 -33.22 20.90
N ASN A 641 -40.22 -34.13 20.37
CA ASN A 641 -41.59 -33.86 19.93
C ASN A 641 -41.75 -33.00 18.66
N ILE A 642 -40.71 -32.90 17.83
CA ILE A 642 -40.85 -32.50 16.42
C ILE A 642 -40.78 -33.78 15.58
N SER A 643 -41.93 -34.28 15.14
CA SER A 643 -41.98 -35.44 14.23
C SER A 643 -41.94 -35.04 12.75
N ASP A 644 -42.35 -33.80 12.41
CA ASP A 644 -42.75 -33.44 11.03
C ASP A 644 -42.13 -32.14 10.51
N GLY A 645 -41.19 -31.54 11.24
CA GLY A 645 -40.58 -30.26 10.86
C GLY A 645 -39.32 -30.43 10.03
N GLU A 646 -39.18 -29.64 8.97
CA GLU A 646 -38.09 -29.74 7.99
C GLU A 646 -37.33 -28.41 7.85
N VAL A 647 -36.14 -28.47 7.24
CA VAL A 647 -35.27 -27.33 6.97
C VAL A 647 -35.01 -27.24 5.47
N ILE A 648 -34.96 -26.01 4.94
CA ILE A 648 -34.49 -25.77 3.57
C ILE A 648 -32.97 -25.69 3.57
N ILE A 649 -32.32 -26.44 2.68
CA ILE A 649 -30.89 -26.32 2.39
C ILE A 649 -30.65 -26.12 0.88
N PRO A 650 -29.55 -25.47 0.48
CA PRO A 650 -29.17 -25.40 -0.93
C PRO A 650 -28.45 -26.67 -1.39
N ASP A 651 -28.39 -26.92 -2.71
CA ASP A 651 -27.50 -27.94 -3.27
C ASP A 651 -26.03 -27.53 -3.09
N VAL A 652 -25.68 -26.30 -3.46
CA VAL A 652 -24.36 -25.70 -3.22
C VAL A 652 -24.38 -24.83 -1.98
N SER A 653 -23.52 -25.12 -1.00
CA SER A 653 -23.51 -24.40 0.28
C SER A 653 -23.23 -22.90 0.11
N ARG A 654 -23.87 -22.08 0.95
CA ARG A 654 -23.72 -20.62 1.04
C ARG A 654 -22.85 -20.16 2.19
N VAL A 655 -22.30 -21.10 2.93
CA VAL A 655 -21.24 -20.88 3.91
C VAL A 655 -20.14 -21.91 3.70
N TYR A 656 -18.91 -21.48 3.89
CA TYR A 656 -17.74 -22.34 3.99
C TYR A 656 -17.29 -22.38 5.45
N ARG A 657 -17.08 -23.57 6.01
CA ARG A 657 -16.53 -23.71 7.36
C ARG A 657 -15.02 -23.84 7.28
N GLN A 658 -14.31 -22.97 7.99
CA GLN A 658 -12.85 -23.01 8.05
C GLN A 658 -12.36 -24.31 8.73
N PRO A 659 -11.28 -24.94 8.23
CA PRO A 659 -10.71 -26.14 8.86
C PRO A 659 -10.21 -25.82 10.26
N PHE A 660 -10.64 -26.60 11.26
CA PHE A 660 -10.16 -26.49 12.63
C PHE A 660 -10.03 -27.88 13.27
N LEU A 661 -8.88 -28.12 13.90
CA LEU A 661 -8.56 -29.36 14.60
C LEU A 661 -9.04 -29.26 16.04
N THR A 662 -10.15 -29.92 16.36
CA THR A 662 -10.56 -30.13 17.75
C THR A 662 -10.14 -31.52 18.22
N ALA A 663 -9.55 -31.60 19.41
CA ALA A 663 -9.43 -32.85 20.16
C ALA A 663 -10.82 -33.21 20.76
N THR A 664 -11.73 -33.67 19.91
CA THR A 664 -13.07 -34.16 20.31
C THR A 664 -13.11 -35.67 20.26
N ASN A 665 -13.92 -36.29 21.12
CA ASN A 665 -14.18 -37.74 21.10
C ASN A 665 -14.78 -38.23 19.76
N ASP A 666 -15.26 -37.32 18.91
CA ASP A 666 -15.85 -37.56 17.59
C ASP A 666 -14.91 -37.21 16.42
N GLU A 667 -13.58 -37.25 16.63
CA GLU A 667 -12.59 -36.88 15.61
C GLU A 667 -12.81 -37.58 14.25
N ASP A 668 -13.22 -38.86 14.27
CA ASP A 668 -13.52 -39.64 13.06
C ASP A 668 -14.74 -39.08 12.27
N TYR A 669 -15.77 -38.63 12.98
CA TYR A 669 -16.95 -38.02 12.36
C TYR A 669 -16.65 -36.62 11.82
N VAL A 670 -15.86 -35.82 12.55
CA VAL A 670 -15.40 -34.49 12.10
C VAL A 670 -14.55 -34.62 10.84
N LYS A 671 -13.63 -35.60 10.80
CA LYS A 671 -12.84 -35.94 9.61
C LYS A 671 -13.74 -36.28 8.43
N THR A 672 -14.73 -37.13 8.66
CA THR A 672 -15.71 -37.54 7.64
C THR A 672 -16.45 -36.35 7.02
N LEU A 673 -16.88 -35.38 7.84
CA LEU A 673 -17.63 -34.22 7.36
C LEU A 673 -16.77 -33.14 6.70
N PHE A 674 -15.60 -32.83 7.25
CA PHE A 674 -14.89 -31.58 6.91
C PHE A 674 -13.55 -31.77 6.20
N HIS A 675 -12.98 -32.98 6.15
CA HIS A 675 -11.67 -33.17 5.50
C HIS A 675 -11.77 -33.38 3.99
N GLN A 676 -12.97 -33.65 3.46
CA GLN A 676 -13.17 -33.78 2.02
C GLN A 676 -13.41 -32.40 1.38
N PRO A 677 -12.92 -32.16 0.15
CA PRO A 677 -13.18 -30.92 -0.59
C PRO A 677 -14.68 -30.65 -0.79
N ARG A 678 -15.08 -29.39 -0.60
CA ARG A 678 -16.50 -28.98 -0.60
C ARG A 678 -16.76 -27.84 -1.56
N THR A 679 -17.92 -27.87 -2.21
CA THR A 679 -18.37 -26.78 -3.07
C THR A 679 -19.03 -25.69 -2.22
N THR A 680 -18.55 -24.46 -2.34
CA THR A 680 -19.21 -23.26 -1.80
C THR A 680 -19.47 -22.29 -2.93
N ASN A 681 -20.65 -21.68 -2.93
CA ASN A 681 -21.01 -20.74 -3.98
C ASN A 681 -20.15 -19.45 -3.90
N LEU A 682 -19.63 -19.01 -5.04
CA LEU A 682 -18.87 -17.76 -5.20
C LEU A 682 -19.59 -16.75 -6.12
N GLU A 683 -20.71 -17.13 -6.72
CA GLU A 683 -21.50 -16.26 -7.58
C GLU A 683 -22.34 -15.28 -6.75
N GLN A 684 -22.31 -13.99 -7.08
CA GLN A 684 -22.99 -12.95 -6.30
C GLN A 684 -24.52 -12.89 -6.48
N LYS A 685 -25.06 -13.48 -7.57
CA LYS A 685 -26.45 -13.26 -7.99
C LYS A 685 -27.10 -14.54 -8.53
N VAL A 686 -27.15 -15.56 -7.70
CA VAL A 686 -27.82 -16.81 -8.07
C VAL A 686 -29.33 -16.68 -7.90
N LYS A 687 -30.07 -16.82 -9.00
CA LYS A 687 -31.53 -16.85 -8.97
C LYS A 687 -32.01 -18.26 -8.61
N LEU A 688 -32.68 -18.40 -7.47
CA LEU A 688 -33.15 -19.71 -7.01
C LEU A 688 -34.26 -20.24 -7.91
N PHE A 689 -34.20 -21.53 -8.19
CA PHE A 689 -35.17 -22.20 -9.06
C PHE A 689 -36.40 -22.64 -8.27
N ASN A 690 -37.57 -22.19 -8.72
CA ASN A 690 -38.89 -22.67 -8.27
C ASN A 690 -39.07 -22.79 -6.74
N VAL A 691 -38.71 -21.73 -5.99
CA VAL A 691 -38.77 -21.70 -4.51
C VAL A 691 -40.17 -22.07 -3.97
N ASN A 692 -41.23 -21.68 -4.67
CA ASN A 692 -42.61 -22.00 -4.27
C ASN A 692 -42.90 -23.51 -4.27
N SER A 693 -42.15 -24.34 -5.02
CA SER A 693 -42.29 -25.79 -4.96
C SER A 693 -41.71 -26.43 -3.70
N LEU A 694 -41.09 -25.64 -2.83
CA LEU A 694 -40.58 -26.13 -1.54
C LEU A 694 -41.67 -26.11 -0.46
N GLY A 695 -42.91 -25.74 -0.75
CA GLY A 695 -44.03 -25.96 0.17
C GLY A 695 -44.26 -27.45 0.43
N LYS A 696 -44.75 -27.81 1.62
CA LYS A 696 -44.88 -29.23 2.05
C LYS A 696 -45.55 -30.11 1.00
N ASN A 697 -46.69 -29.70 0.43
CA ASN A 697 -47.42 -30.52 -0.54
C ASN A 697 -46.82 -30.44 -1.95
N GLU A 698 -46.38 -29.25 -2.34
CA GLU A 698 -45.76 -28.97 -3.64
C GLU A 698 -44.44 -29.73 -3.80
N TYR A 699 -43.68 -29.85 -2.73
CA TYR A 699 -42.40 -30.56 -2.74
C TYR A 699 -42.63 -32.06 -2.93
N GLU A 700 -43.62 -32.65 -2.26
CA GLU A 700 -43.99 -34.05 -2.48
C GLU A 700 -44.39 -34.28 -3.94
N MET A 701 -45.23 -33.41 -4.51
CA MET A 701 -45.61 -33.48 -5.93
C MET A 701 -44.39 -33.39 -6.85
N ALA A 702 -43.43 -32.51 -6.54
CA ALA A 702 -42.19 -32.37 -7.29
C ALA A 702 -41.31 -33.63 -7.21
N ILE A 703 -41.18 -34.25 -6.03
CA ILE A 703 -40.45 -35.51 -5.83
C ILE A 703 -41.11 -36.65 -6.60
N LEU A 704 -42.45 -36.78 -6.51
CA LEU A 704 -43.19 -37.81 -7.25
C LEU A 704 -42.97 -37.70 -8.76
N LYS A 705 -43.00 -36.47 -9.30
CA LYS A 705 -42.73 -36.22 -10.71
C LYS A 705 -41.29 -36.59 -11.07
N LEU A 706 -40.32 -36.12 -10.28
CA LEU A 706 -38.90 -36.41 -10.50
C LEU A 706 -38.62 -37.91 -10.52
N LEU A 707 -39.14 -38.67 -9.55
CA LEU A 707 -38.93 -40.12 -9.47
C LEU A 707 -39.60 -40.87 -10.63
N ARG A 708 -40.79 -40.45 -11.07
CA ARG A 708 -41.46 -41.04 -12.25
C ARG A 708 -40.71 -40.78 -13.55
N ASP A 709 -40.09 -39.61 -13.68
CA ASP A 709 -39.31 -39.21 -14.86
C ASP A 709 -37.86 -39.73 -14.81
N SER A 710 -37.47 -40.39 -13.72
CA SER A 710 -36.10 -40.86 -13.49
C SER A 710 -35.80 -42.22 -14.14
N GLU A 711 -34.54 -42.41 -14.53
CA GLU A 711 -34.04 -43.72 -14.96
C GLU A 711 -33.44 -44.49 -13.76
N PRO A 712 -33.94 -45.69 -13.46
CA PRO A 712 -33.43 -46.50 -12.35
C PRO A 712 -32.05 -47.10 -12.69
N LEU A 713 -31.09 -46.95 -11.78
CA LEU A 713 -29.78 -47.61 -11.86
C LEU A 713 -29.82 -48.97 -11.17
N THR A 714 -29.08 -49.93 -11.71
CA THR A 714 -29.02 -51.33 -11.24
C THR A 714 -27.72 -51.62 -10.49
N ASP A 715 -27.67 -52.77 -9.81
CA ASP A 715 -26.48 -53.31 -9.16
C ASP A 715 -25.26 -53.42 -10.10
N ALA A 716 -25.48 -53.73 -11.38
CA ALA A 716 -24.41 -53.79 -12.39
C ALA A 716 -23.61 -52.48 -12.51
N PHE A 717 -24.30 -51.32 -12.49
CA PHE A 717 -23.65 -50.00 -12.53
C PHE A 717 -22.74 -49.79 -11.31
N PHE A 718 -23.24 -50.17 -10.13
CA PHE A 718 -22.50 -50.02 -8.88
C PHE A 718 -21.34 -51.01 -8.73
N LEU A 719 -21.47 -52.23 -9.24
CA LEU A 719 -20.38 -53.20 -9.27
C LEU A 719 -19.21 -52.74 -10.14
N GLU A 720 -19.50 -52.12 -11.29
CA GLU A 720 -18.47 -51.51 -12.14
C GLU A 720 -17.78 -50.35 -11.42
N CYS A 721 -18.58 -49.45 -10.85
CA CYS A 721 -18.09 -48.32 -10.08
C CYS A 721 -17.16 -48.74 -8.91
N LEU A 722 -17.61 -49.69 -8.08
CA LEU A 722 -16.88 -50.09 -6.88
C LEU A 722 -15.53 -50.74 -7.23
N LYS A 723 -15.44 -51.45 -8.38
CA LYS A 723 -14.19 -52.00 -8.91
C LYS A 723 -13.21 -50.91 -9.35
N ASN A 724 -13.71 -49.84 -9.98
CA ASN A 724 -12.92 -48.78 -10.58
C ASN A 724 -12.76 -47.53 -9.70
N SER A 725 -13.20 -47.59 -8.44
CA SER A 725 -13.29 -46.45 -7.51
C SER A 725 -11.97 -45.69 -7.25
N VAL A 726 -10.82 -46.25 -7.65
CA VAL A 726 -9.50 -45.59 -7.54
C VAL A 726 -9.09 -44.83 -8.81
N THR A 727 -9.71 -45.09 -9.98
CA THR A 727 -9.26 -44.57 -11.29
C THR A 727 -10.33 -43.83 -12.10
N GLN A 728 -11.61 -43.96 -11.76
CA GLN A 728 -12.70 -43.43 -12.60
C GLN A 728 -13.21 -42.08 -12.10
N THR A 729 -12.84 -41.01 -12.80
CA THR A 729 -13.32 -39.64 -12.52
C THR A 729 -14.62 -39.28 -13.26
N ARG A 730 -15.03 -40.08 -14.25
CA ARG A 730 -16.23 -39.83 -15.07
C ARG A 730 -17.12 -41.06 -15.20
N PHE A 731 -18.41 -40.91 -14.87
CA PHE A 731 -19.38 -41.99 -14.97
C PHE A 731 -20.07 -41.98 -16.33
N GLN A 732 -20.25 -43.15 -16.92
CA GLN A 732 -21.09 -43.31 -18.10
C GLN A 732 -22.47 -43.76 -17.65
N PHE A 733 -23.41 -42.82 -17.62
CA PHE A 733 -24.78 -43.15 -17.30
C PHE A 733 -25.45 -43.91 -18.46
N PRO A 734 -26.28 -44.92 -18.17
CA PRO A 734 -26.78 -45.88 -19.17
C PRO A 734 -27.67 -45.25 -20.26
N LYS A 735 -28.31 -44.12 -19.97
CA LYS A 735 -29.11 -43.32 -20.91
C LYS A 735 -28.90 -41.85 -20.59
N GLN A 736 -28.89 -40.94 -21.57
CA GLN A 736 -28.87 -39.49 -21.30
C GLN A 736 -30.23 -39.02 -20.76
N ARG A 737 -30.38 -39.03 -19.43
CA ARG A 737 -31.56 -38.57 -18.71
C ARG A 737 -31.12 -37.55 -17.68
N GLN A 738 -32.00 -36.61 -17.33
CA GLN A 738 -31.66 -35.59 -16.33
C GLN A 738 -31.74 -36.12 -14.89
N TYR A 739 -32.56 -37.15 -14.65
CA TYR A 739 -32.86 -37.70 -13.33
C TYR A 739 -32.57 -39.20 -13.29
N TYR A 740 -31.93 -39.66 -12.22
CA TYR A 740 -31.69 -41.08 -11.95
C TYR A 740 -32.21 -41.47 -10.57
N SER A 741 -32.71 -42.69 -10.45
CA SER A 741 -33.16 -43.26 -9.19
C SER A 741 -32.40 -44.52 -8.83
N VAL A 742 -32.24 -44.77 -7.53
CA VAL A 742 -31.59 -45.98 -7.00
C VAL A 742 -32.47 -46.53 -5.89
N TYR A 743 -32.86 -47.79 -6.00
CA TYR A 743 -33.72 -48.45 -5.01
C TYR A 743 -32.93 -49.52 -4.28
N TYR A 744 -32.79 -49.38 -2.96
CA TYR A 744 -31.92 -50.23 -2.15
C TYR A 744 -32.64 -50.88 -0.97
N ALA A 745 -32.17 -52.06 -0.59
CA ALA A 745 -32.73 -52.84 0.50
C ALA A 745 -32.35 -52.25 1.85
N GLN A 746 -33.25 -52.38 2.81
CA GLN A 746 -33.04 -52.01 4.20
C GLN A 746 -33.67 -53.10 5.07
N GLU A 747 -33.03 -53.44 6.18
CA GLU A 747 -33.64 -54.35 7.17
C GLU A 747 -34.74 -53.65 7.98
N ASN A 748 -34.51 -52.38 8.33
CA ASN A 748 -35.43 -51.49 9.02
C ASN A 748 -35.17 -50.03 8.61
N ALA A 749 -36.00 -49.08 9.03
CA ALA A 749 -35.87 -47.68 8.64
C ALA A 749 -34.55 -46.99 9.10
N ALA A 750 -33.85 -47.57 10.09
CA ALA A 750 -32.56 -47.09 10.58
C ALA A 750 -31.36 -47.83 9.97
N ASP A 751 -31.58 -48.80 9.07
CA ASP A 751 -30.51 -49.49 8.36
C ASP A 751 -30.07 -48.67 7.14
N PHE A 752 -28.84 -48.17 7.19
CA PHE A 752 -28.21 -47.40 6.11
C PHE A 752 -27.00 -48.12 5.50
N THR A 753 -26.80 -49.40 5.81
CA THR A 753 -25.61 -50.17 5.41
C THR A 753 -25.42 -50.17 3.89
N VAL A 754 -26.50 -50.45 3.14
CA VAL A 754 -26.43 -50.48 1.67
C VAL A 754 -26.22 -49.07 1.11
N LEU A 755 -26.89 -48.06 1.68
CA LEU A 755 -26.72 -46.67 1.28
C LEU A 755 -25.26 -46.23 1.40
N THR A 756 -24.60 -46.52 2.53
CA THR A 756 -23.18 -46.18 2.77
C THR A 756 -22.24 -46.85 1.76
N ILE A 757 -22.55 -48.05 1.27
CA ILE A 757 -21.75 -48.70 0.22
C ILE A 757 -21.94 -47.98 -1.11
N LEU A 758 -23.20 -47.71 -1.49
CA LEU A 758 -23.53 -47.09 -2.77
C LEU A 758 -23.00 -45.66 -2.89
N THR A 759 -22.98 -44.90 -1.80
CA THR A 759 -22.55 -43.50 -1.79
C THR A 759 -21.04 -43.34 -2.00
N LYS A 760 -20.23 -44.37 -1.70
CA LYS A 760 -18.78 -44.38 -1.98
C LYS A 760 -18.45 -44.14 -3.44
N CYS A 761 -19.32 -44.60 -4.35
CA CYS A 761 -19.17 -44.36 -5.79
C CYS A 761 -19.09 -42.88 -6.14
N PHE A 762 -19.80 -42.03 -5.41
CA PHE A 762 -19.93 -40.61 -5.72
C PHE A 762 -19.02 -39.74 -4.83
N GLY A 763 -18.14 -40.36 -4.04
CA GLY A 763 -17.29 -39.65 -3.09
C GLY A 763 -18.03 -39.16 -1.84
N LEU A 764 -19.29 -39.58 -1.63
CA LEU A 764 -20.05 -39.24 -0.43
C LEU A 764 -19.60 -40.13 0.74
N SER A 765 -19.14 -39.49 1.81
CA SER A 765 -18.75 -40.18 3.03
C SER A 765 -19.86 -40.11 4.08
N ILE A 766 -20.46 -41.27 4.35
CA ILE A 766 -21.44 -41.47 5.42
C ILE A 766 -20.75 -42.24 6.54
N HIS A 767 -20.83 -41.73 7.76
CA HIS A 767 -20.23 -42.35 8.92
C HIS A 767 -21.02 -43.59 9.36
N ASP A 768 -20.35 -44.74 9.50
CA ASP A 768 -20.98 -46.07 9.68
C ASP A 768 -21.90 -46.20 10.90
N LYS A 769 -21.71 -45.36 11.93
CA LYS A 769 -22.47 -45.43 13.20
C LYS A 769 -23.50 -44.30 13.39
N ARG A 770 -23.70 -43.43 12.40
CA ARG A 770 -24.60 -42.27 12.52
C ARG A 770 -25.64 -42.27 11.41
N LYS A 771 -26.82 -41.68 11.69
CA LYS A 771 -27.85 -41.45 10.66
C LYS A 771 -27.24 -40.58 9.55
N PRO A 772 -27.44 -40.91 8.26
CA PRO A 772 -27.08 -40.03 7.17
C PRO A 772 -27.85 -38.71 7.27
N ASN A 773 -27.14 -37.60 7.05
CA ASN A 773 -27.75 -36.29 6.95
C ASN A 773 -28.19 -36.02 5.50
N GLY A 774 -29.09 -35.07 5.31
CA GLY A 774 -29.66 -34.65 4.04
C GLY A 774 -30.85 -35.50 3.58
N LEU A 775 -31.51 -36.20 4.51
CA LEU A 775 -32.63 -37.10 4.18
C LEU A 775 -33.99 -36.38 4.22
N HIS A 776 -34.86 -36.79 3.30
CA HIS A 776 -36.28 -36.41 3.25
C HIS A 776 -37.14 -37.67 3.16
N LYS A 777 -37.75 -38.13 4.26
CA LYS A 777 -38.56 -39.36 4.33
C LYS A 777 -37.86 -40.60 3.76
N GLY A 778 -36.58 -40.76 4.09
CA GLY A 778 -35.73 -41.86 3.61
C GLY A 778 -35.26 -41.73 2.16
N LEU A 779 -35.42 -40.55 1.53
CA LEU A 779 -34.85 -40.20 0.24
C LEU A 779 -33.59 -39.33 0.42
N LEU A 780 -32.49 -39.73 -0.20
CA LEU A 780 -31.29 -38.89 -0.33
C LEU A 780 -31.20 -38.34 -1.76
N ARG A 781 -30.94 -37.04 -1.90
CA ARG A 781 -30.78 -36.36 -3.20
C ARG A 781 -29.46 -35.59 -3.26
N PHE A 782 -28.83 -35.62 -4.42
CA PHE A 782 -27.62 -34.86 -4.72
C PHE A 782 -27.42 -34.73 -6.24
N THR A 783 -26.49 -33.86 -6.65
CA THR A 783 -26.16 -33.64 -8.07
C THR A 783 -24.79 -34.24 -8.40
N HIS A 784 -24.63 -34.96 -9.51
CA HIS A 784 -23.33 -35.47 -9.96
C HIS A 784 -23.24 -35.39 -11.48
N GLN A 785 -22.22 -34.73 -12.01
CA GLN A 785 -21.98 -34.54 -13.44
C GLN A 785 -23.16 -33.89 -14.18
N GLY A 786 -23.82 -32.94 -13.53
CA GLY A 786 -25.02 -32.23 -14.02
C GLY A 786 -26.32 -33.02 -13.88
N TYR A 787 -26.29 -34.25 -13.39
CA TYR A 787 -27.46 -35.10 -13.21
C TYR A 787 -27.94 -35.10 -11.76
N GLN A 788 -29.25 -35.21 -11.55
CA GLN A 788 -29.82 -35.35 -10.20
C GLN A 788 -30.06 -36.82 -9.88
N LEU A 789 -29.46 -37.29 -8.78
CA LEU A 789 -29.62 -38.64 -8.28
C LEU A 789 -30.55 -38.67 -7.07
N SER A 790 -31.39 -39.71 -7.00
CA SER A 790 -32.33 -39.93 -5.91
C SER A 790 -32.23 -41.36 -5.40
N PHE A 791 -31.77 -41.53 -4.16
CA PHE A 791 -31.60 -42.82 -3.53
C PHE A 791 -32.78 -43.07 -2.60
N VAL A 792 -33.55 -44.12 -2.88
CA VAL A 792 -34.81 -44.46 -2.24
C VAL A 792 -34.65 -45.78 -1.48
N GLY A 793 -34.64 -45.71 -0.15
CA GLY A 793 -34.59 -46.90 0.69
C GLY A 793 -35.91 -47.66 0.73
N GLN A 794 -35.86 -48.96 1.03
CA GLN A 794 -37.03 -49.83 1.13
C GLN A 794 -38.10 -49.37 2.12
N TYR A 795 -37.71 -48.70 3.20
CA TYR A 795 -38.64 -48.11 4.18
C TYR A 795 -38.98 -46.64 3.89
N SER A 796 -38.49 -46.08 2.77
CA SER A 796 -38.88 -44.74 2.34
C SER A 796 -40.35 -44.70 1.94
N SER A 797 -41.00 -43.57 2.23
CA SER A 797 -42.37 -43.30 1.76
C SER A 797 -42.50 -43.32 0.22
N TYR A 798 -41.40 -43.25 -0.53
CA TYR A 798 -41.39 -43.24 -2.00
C TYR A 798 -41.09 -44.60 -2.63
N PHE A 799 -40.80 -45.64 -1.85
CA PHE A 799 -40.35 -46.92 -2.39
C PHE A 799 -41.38 -47.60 -3.30
N TYR A 800 -42.67 -47.34 -3.08
CA TYR A 800 -43.75 -47.87 -3.91
C TYR A 800 -43.68 -47.41 -5.39
N LEU A 801 -42.90 -46.37 -5.70
CA LEU A 801 -42.67 -45.91 -7.08
C LEU A 801 -41.64 -46.75 -7.84
N LYS A 802 -40.96 -47.69 -7.17
CA LYS A 802 -39.98 -48.57 -7.82
C LYS A 802 -40.63 -49.32 -8.98
N PRO A 803 -40.10 -49.22 -10.21
CA PRO A 803 -40.62 -50.00 -11.33
C PRO A 803 -40.56 -51.51 -11.04
N MET A 804 -41.56 -52.26 -11.51
CA MET A 804 -41.62 -53.72 -11.31
C MET A 804 -40.43 -54.44 -11.95
N SER A 805 -39.88 -53.91 -13.04
CA SER A 805 -38.74 -54.48 -13.76
C SER A 805 -37.38 -54.24 -13.08
N VAL A 806 -37.32 -53.42 -12.03
CA VAL A 806 -36.07 -53.04 -11.35
C VAL A 806 -35.91 -53.87 -10.09
N THR A 807 -34.77 -54.54 -9.97
CA THR A 807 -34.36 -55.28 -8.76
C THR A 807 -33.92 -54.30 -7.68
N VAL A 808 -34.22 -54.66 -6.42
CA VAL A 808 -33.76 -53.90 -5.27
C VAL A 808 -32.30 -54.25 -5.01
N ILE A 809 -31.43 -53.25 -4.88
CA ILE A 809 -30.00 -53.49 -4.64
C ILE A 809 -29.82 -53.94 -3.20
N THR A 810 -29.25 -55.13 -2.99
CA THR A 810 -28.95 -55.68 -1.67
C THR A 810 -27.45 -55.64 -1.37
N ARG A 811 -27.09 -55.84 -0.10
CA ARG A 811 -25.68 -55.92 0.30
C ARG A 811 -24.97 -57.07 -0.41
N GLU A 812 -25.61 -58.22 -0.52
CA GLU A 812 -25.04 -59.42 -1.16
C GLU A 812 -24.76 -59.18 -2.65
N ALA A 813 -25.61 -58.41 -3.33
CA ALA A 813 -25.41 -58.06 -4.74
C ALA A 813 -24.15 -57.22 -4.95
N LEU A 814 -23.79 -56.36 -3.98
CA LEU A 814 -22.63 -55.48 -4.04
C LEU A 814 -21.32 -56.13 -3.56
N THR A 815 -21.40 -57.24 -2.80
CA THR A 815 -20.23 -57.92 -2.21
C THR A 815 -19.82 -59.22 -2.89
N LYS A 816 -20.56 -59.68 -3.91
CA LYS A 816 -20.20 -60.91 -4.63
C LYS A 816 -18.87 -60.73 -5.39
N PRO A 817 -17.89 -61.64 -5.24
CA PRO A 817 -16.71 -61.63 -6.08
C PRO A 817 -17.14 -61.85 -7.54
N PRO A 818 -16.47 -61.21 -8.53
CA PRO A 818 -16.77 -61.46 -9.93
C PRO A 818 -16.55 -62.94 -10.25
N THR A 819 -17.61 -63.61 -10.70
CA THR A 819 -17.51 -64.92 -11.35
C THR A 819 -16.86 -64.80 -12.71
#